data_AF-A0A3M1LB70-F1
#
_entry.id   AF-A0A3M1LB70-F1
#
_cell.length_a   1.000
_cell.length_b   1.000
_cell.length_c   1.000
_cell.angle_alpha   90.00
_cell.angle_beta   90.00
_cell.angle_gamma   90.00
#
_symmetry.space_group_name_H-M   'P 1'
#
loop_
_entity.id
_entity.type
_entity.pdbx_description
1 polymer ?
#
loop_
_entity_poly.entity_id
_entity_poly.type
_entity_poly.pdbx_seq_one_letter_code
_entity_poly.pdbx_strand_id
1 'polypeptide(L)'
;MAEGLNAACEDPARPESRPALLPRLVARTLFGLPAKGCVGERFTGYGGVYLVGRILAALADLGAVLLLFFIGRQLYGPWVGLLASAFSALAVLQIQQAHFFTVDAFANFFVVLSFYFAVRLAQEGRLRDAALSGLALGLAVACKINVAPLALIISLAVGLWGWRAARPTTTRVLLLLVVAGLFAFLGFRIGQPYAFAGPDFSLIQMTGPDWDWVRPYLPNWWDALFNLLPGPVRTLLLPDPRFVGNLVYIRELISGEIDVPYGHQWTARTPLLFPWKNIVFWGLGLPLGLTAWIAWGWAGWQLWRGLRRKGLAPRTEVAAPWVAHLLPWTWVTLYFGYMGVQWVKSMRYMLPIYPFLALLAAWLLVGRRGTAGSPVSKLRIPTLRLPNLRPLFLALVLLGTFLWAFAFTRIYARPLSRNTASRWIYRNIPTAITLLYAPEGGDAQDLAALQLEVPVVPNGYTFNDASVVQTVRLKLPTGGRVRAVRYNRLSDPMADPEPERVRAVLALDPEGKQPLATVEAELHLEPQEAQGTPFSYGRPYTLTFPSPVTLEPGREYWLLTRVPQGAPVLMRSLVIANERWDDGLPLPVDGKDAFGALYHNLSSEPDGKMGPYDEDTPDKLQKFLTWLDEADVILLTSNRVYASVVRLPTRYPLTIAYYRALFAGELGFEPVAEFTSYPNLGPIQFPDQEDPFLLKEPRYREQAGTISVRLPPAEEVFSVYDHQRIIVFRKTPAYSRERVAEILGRVDLDRVIWMSPKDATRAPNALLMDEATWRERRHWGTWAALFDPAGLLNRFPFLGLIVWLVLIQLLGWLAWPLLYVALPGLPDRGYPLARTLGLLLFAYLAWIGASLRLWPYTRPVLWLLLLLLVVVGGGVGWWQRRALRAFLRAHRRTLLASEAVYGLIFLIFLLIRYGNPDLWHPVMGGEKPMDFAYLNAVLKSERFPPYDPWFAQGYLNYYYFGFVLVGTPIKLLGILPEIAYNLAIPTLAALTGAGAFSAAANLVTLASRRAPATEPSDAVPTAPTPITALIAGLLAALFVVLLGNLG
;
A
#
# COMPACT_ATOMS: atom_id res chain seq x y z
N MET A 1 26.03 25.22 2.84
CA MET A 1 26.65 24.21 3.75
C MET A 1 27.65 23.35 3.01
N ALA A 2 27.26 22.61 1.96
CA ALA A 2 28.17 21.76 1.18
C ALA A 2 29.38 22.51 0.59
N GLU A 3 29.18 23.70 0.01
CA GLU A 3 30.28 24.55 -0.46
C GLU A 3 31.22 24.98 0.67
N GLY A 4 30.69 25.28 1.85
CA GLY A 4 31.50 25.60 3.03
C GLY A 4 32.34 24.40 3.51
N LEU A 5 31.79 23.18 3.43
CA LEU A 5 32.52 21.95 3.74
C LEU A 5 33.62 21.67 2.70
N ASN A 6 33.34 21.88 1.41
CA ASN A 6 34.36 21.82 0.36
C ASN A 6 35.49 22.81 0.58
N ALA A 7 35.18 24.06 0.93
CA ALA A 7 36.20 25.07 1.23
C ALA A 7 37.03 24.68 2.46
N ALA A 8 36.43 24.06 3.47
CA ALA A 8 37.15 23.54 4.64
C ALA A 8 38.15 22.43 4.31
N CYS A 9 37.96 21.78 3.16
CA CYS A 9 38.71 20.62 2.66
C CYS A 9 39.87 20.96 1.69
N GLU A 10 40.01 22.21 1.26
CA GLU A 10 41.06 22.63 0.32
C GLU A 10 42.45 22.71 0.98
N ASP A 11 43.49 22.45 0.16
CA ASP A 11 44.89 22.30 0.58
C ASP A 11 45.41 23.53 1.37
N PRO A 12 45.90 23.36 2.61
CA PRO A 12 46.48 24.44 3.40
C PRO A 12 47.73 25.09 2.77
N ALA A 13 48.33 24.52 1.73
CA ALA A 13 49.49 25.07 1.01
C ALA A 13 49.16 26.25 0.08
N ARG A 14 47.88 26.57 -0.18
CA ARG A 14 47.47 27.77 -0.93
C ARG A 14 47.17 28.94 0.03
N PRO A 15 47.96 30.03 0.03
CA PRO A 15 47.83 31.12 1.00
C PRO A 15 46.53 31.93 0.88
N GLU A 16 45.83 31.88 -0.26
CA GLU A 16 44.63 32.67 -0.53
C GLU A 16 43.32 32.02 -0.04
N SER A 17 43.35 30.74 0.34
CA SER A 17 42.16 29.96 0.72
C SER A 17 42.22 29.51 2.18
N ARG A 18 42.22 30.44 3.14
CA ARG A 18 41.94 30.08 4.55
C ARG A 18 40.42 29.96 4.73
N PRO A 19 39.84 28.76 4.77
CA PRO A 19 38.41 28.63 5.07
C PRO A 19 38.10 29.18 6.46
N ALA A 20 36.94 29.82 6.60
CA ALA A 20 36.46 30.34 7.87
C ALA A 20 36.46 29.24 8.96
N LEU A 21 36.73 29.64 10.21
CA LEU A 21 36.81 28.75 11.38
C LEU A 21 35.55 27.87 11.54
N LEU A 22 34.39 28.44 11.23
CA LEU A 22 33.09 27.82 11.41
C LEU A 22 32.87 26.59 10.49
N PRO A 23 33.06 26.67 9.16
CA PRO A 23 33.05 25.50 8.29
C PRO A 23 33.98 24.36 8.72
N ARG A 24 35.19 24.66 9.21
CA ARG A 24 36.11 23.66 9.75
C ARG A 24 35.62 23.04 11.04
N LEU A 25 35.05 23.83 11.94
CA LEU A 25 34.45 23.33 13.18
C LEU A 25 33.29 22.39 12.86
N VAL A 26 32.39 22.79 11.95
CA VAL A 26 31.23 22.01 11.50
C VAL A 26 31.66 20.72 10.81
N ALA A 27 32.66 20.77 9.92
CA ALA A 27 33.22 19.59 9.27
C ALA A 27 33.79 18.59 10.30
N ARG A 28 34.49 19.10 11.32
CA ARG A 28 35.10 18.27 12.36
C ARG A 28 34.08 17.70 13.34
N THR A 29 33.09 18.48 13.78
CA THR A 29 32.12 18.07 14.80
C THR A 29 30.99 17.22 14.25
N LEU A 30 30.51 17.50 13.04
CA LEU A 30 29.39 16.77 12.45
C LEU A 30 29.82 15.62 11.54
N PHE A 31 30.97 15.72 10.87
CA PHE A 31 31.42 14.71 9.89
C PHE A 31 32.67 13.93 10.34
N GLY A 32 33.30 14.28 11.46
CA GLY A 32 34.46 13.54 12.01
C GLY A 32 35.69 13.50 11.09
N LEU A 33 35.82 14.43 10.14
CA LEU A 33 36.88 14.39 9.13
C LEU A 33 38.27 14.64 9.75
N PRO A 34 39.30 13.85 9.38
CA PRO A 34 40.68 14.09 9.83
C PRO A 34 41.24 15.40 9.25
N ALA A 35 42.21 16.01 9.95
CA ALA A 35 42.86 17.26 9.56
C ALA A 35 43.71 17.17 8.26
N LYS A 36 43.84 15.98 7.66
CA LYS A 36 44.52 15.75 6.38
C LYS A 36 43.60 14.97 5.44
N GLY A 37 43.28 15.59 4.30
CA GLY A 37 42.74 14.94 3.10
C GLY A 37 41.24 14.69 3.14
N CYS A 38 40.47 15.54 2.46
CA CYS A 38 39.12 15.16 2.07
C CYS A 38 39.22 14.17 0.92
N VAL A 39 38.91 12.92 1.23
CA VAL A 39 39.12 11.78 0.35
C VAL A 39 38.09 11.83 -0.80
N GLY A 40 38.61 11.91 -2.03
CA GLY A 40 37.93 11.45 -3.26
C GLY A 40 36.91 12.39 -3.91
N GLU A 41 35.92 12.92 -3.18
CA GLU A 41 34.79 13.66 -3.78
C GLU A 41 34.37 14.91 -3.01
N ARG A 42 33.90 15.94 -3.75
CA ARG A 42 33.33 17.16 -3.18
C ARG A 42 31.96 16.87 -2.56
N PHE A 43 31.64 17.47 -1.42
CA PHE A 43 30.32 17.46 -0.77
C PHE A 43 29.18 18.04 -1.63
N THR A 44 29.51 18.78 -2.68
CA THR A 44 28.57 19.28 -3.70
C THR A 44 28.37 18.29 -4.85
N GLY A 45 29.24 17.29 -4.98
CA GLY A 45 29.14 16.22 -5.95
C GLY A 45 28.13 15.15 -5.53
N TYR A 46 27.73 14.32 -6.50
CA TYR A 46 26.71 13.29 -6.31
C TYR A 46 27.06 12.30 -5.19
N GLY A 47 28.31 11.85 -5.07
CA GLY A 47 28.74 10.94 -4.00
C GLY A 47 29.08 11.62 -2.66
N GLY A 48 28.95 12.94 -2.55
CA GLY A 48 29.15 13.67 -1.28
C GLY A 48 27.88 14.29 -0.70
N VAL A 49 26.93 14.70 -1.54
CA VAL A 49 25.75 15.49 -1.11
C VAL A 49 24.82 14.74 -0.17
N TYR A 50 24.71 13.41 -0.31
CA TYR A 50 23.85 12.60 0.55
C TYR A 50 24.30 12.64 2.02
N LEU A 51 25.60 12.78 2.29
CA LEU A 51 26.12 12.90 3.67
C LEU A 51 25.61 14.17 4.34
N VAL A 52 25.62 15.28 3.61
CA VAL A 52 25.06 16.56 4.08
C VAL A 52 23.56 16.41 4.34
N GLY A 53 22.86 15.78 3.40
CA GLY A 53 21.44 15.51 3.49
C GLY A 53 21.04 14.69 4.72
N ARG A 54 21.79 13.63 5.03
CA ARG A 54 21.57 12.79 6.23
C ARG A 54 21.71 13.58 7.53
N ILE A 55 22.72 14.44 7.63
CA ILE A 55 22.91 15.26 8.83
C ILE A 55 21.76 16.26 8.99
N LEU A 56 21.31 16.88 7.90
CA LEU A 56 20.16 17.79 7.94
C LEU A 56 18.87 17.06 8.34
N ALA A 57 18.65 15.83 7.83
CA ALA A 57 17.52 15.00 8.22
C ALA A 57 17.58 14.63 9.72
N ALA A 58 18.75 14.22 10.21
CA ALA A 58 18.96 13.93 11.64
C ALA A 58 18.72 15.15 12.54
N LEU A 59 19.17 16.35 12.12
CA LEU A 59 18.91 17.59 12.85
C LEU A 59 17.41 17.95 12.86
N ALA A 60 16.71 17.75 11.75
CA ALA A 60 15.26 17.95 11.68
C ALA A 60 14.52 16.99 12.62
N ASP A 61 14.89 15.71 12.66
CA ASP A 61 14.29 14.72 13.55
C ASP A 61 14.57 15.04 15.04
N LEU A 62 15.81 15.41 15.39
CA LEU A 62 16.15 15.90 16.74
C LEU A 62 15.31 17.13 17.12
N GLY A 63 15.10 18.05 16.18
CA GLY A 63 14.20 19.19 16.35
C GLY A 63 12.76 18.75 16.63
N ALA A 64 12.26 17.73 15.93
CA ALA A 64 10.93 17.18 16.14
C ALA A 64 10.79 16.55 17.54
N VAL A 65 11.78 15.78 17.98
CA VAL A 65 11.85 15.19 19.34
C VAL A 65 11.83 16.28 20.43
N LEU A 66 12.57 17.36 20.23
CA LEU A 66 12.60 18.50 21.17
C LEU A 66 11.27 19.24 21.20
N LEU A 67 10.65 19.50 20.05
CA LEU A 67 9.33 20.13 19.98
C LEU A 67 8.26 19.25 20.63
N LEU A 68 8.36 17.93 20.47
CA LEU A 68 7.46 16.98 21.12
C LEU A 68 7.53 17.07 22.66
N PHE A 69 8.73 17.27 23.23
CA PHE A 69 8.89 17.51 24.67
C PHE A 69 8.07 18.72 25.11
N PHE A 70 8.16 19.83 24.38
CA PHE A 70 7.42 21.05 24.69
C PHE A 70 5.91 20.88 24.53
N ILE A 71 5.46 20.17 23.49
CA ILE A 71 4.04 19.82 23.30
C ILE A 71 3.54 18.99 24.49
N GLY A 72 4.25 17.92 24.85
CA GLY A 72 3.85 17.06 25.96
C GLY A 72 3.89 17.76 27.31
N ARG A 73 4.88 18.63 27.52
CA ARG A 73 4.98 19.49 28.70
C ARG A 73 3.77 20.44 28.82
N GLN A 74 3.35 21.06 27.72
CA GLN A 74 2.21 21.98 27.70
C GLN A 74 0.86 21.28 27.86
N LEU A 75 0.69 20.08 27.29
CA LEU A 75 -0.59 19.36 27.32
C LEU A 75 -0.79 18.51 28.58
N TYR A 76 0.27 17.85 29.08
CA TYR A 76 0.15 16.82 30.11
C TYR A 76 1.17 16.91 31.25
N GLY A 77 2.19 17.76 31.11
CA GLY A 77 3.24 17.99 32.10
C GLY A 77 4.62 17.43 31.71
N PRO A 78 5.67 17.79 32.46
CA PRO A 78 7.07 17.59 32.05
C PRO A 78 7.46 16.12 31.89
N TRP A 79 6.96 15.23 32.75
CA TRP A 79 7.25 13.79 32.67
C TRP A 79 6.66 13.13 31.41
N VAL A 80 5.47 13.55 30.99
CA VAL A 80 4.87 13.08 29.74
C VAL A 80 5.67 13.60 28.55
N GLY A 81 6.08 14.87 28.56
CA GLY A 81 6.98 15.42 27.55
C GLY A 81 8.29 14.64 27.44
N LEU A 82 8.95 14.38 28.57
CA LEU A 82 10.23 13.66 28.59
C LEU A 82 10.08 12.23 28.05
N LEU A 83 9.07 11.49 28.53
CA LEU A 83 8.83 10.11 28.10
C LEU A 83 8.37 10.05 26.64
N ALA A 84 7.57 11.01 26.17
CA ALA A 84 7.15 11.09 24.77
C ALA A 84 8.36 11.29 23.85
N SER A 85 9.27 12.20 24.20
CA SER A 85 10.51 12.42 23.45
C SER A 85 11.42 11.20 23.47
N ALA A 86 11.54 10.51 24.62
CA ALA A 86 12.29 9.25 24.70
C ALA A 86 11.69 8.17 23.78
N PHE A 87 10.37 7.98 23.78
CA PHE A 87 9.71 7.05 22.87
C PHE A 87 9.83 7.44 21.40
N SER A 88 9.75 8.74 21.08
CA SER A 88 9.93 9.23 19.72
C SER A 88 11.36 8.98 19.21
N ALA A 89 12.37 9.23 20.05
CA ALA A 89 13.77 8.97 19.72
C ALA A 89 14.10 7.47 19.57
N LEU A 90 13.31 6.60 20.19
CA LEU A 90 13.42 5.14 20.08
C LEU A 90 12.50 4.55 18.99
N ALA A 91 11.72 5.36 18.27
CA ALA A 91 10.85 4.85 17.22
C ALA A 91 11.67 4.51 15.97
N VAL A 92 11.64 3.23 15.58
CA VAL A 92 12.42 2.68 14.45
C VAL A 92 12.22 3.47 13.16
N LEU A 93 10.97 3.84 12.83
CA LEU A 93 10.72 4.60 11.60
C LEU A 93 11.35 6.01 11.62
N GLN A 94 11.40 6.68 12.78
CA GLN A 94 12.07 7.98 12.91
C GLN A 94 13.59 7.81 12.79
N ILE A 95 14.15 6.80 13.47
CA ILE A 95 15.57 6.45 13.36
C ILE A 95 15.94 6.20 11.89
N GLN A 96 15.19 5.36 11.18
CA GLN A 96 15.44 5.03 9.78
C GLN A 96 15.41 6.29 8.89
N GLN A 97 14.34 7.09 8.97
CA GLN A 97 14.20 8.27 8.10
C GLN A 97 15.25 9.35 8.41
N ALA A 98 15.77 9.42 9.63
CA ALA A 98 16.91 10.28 9.97
C ALA A 98 18.24 9.81 9.35
N HIS A 99 18.39 8.53 8.99
CA HIS A 99 19.57 7.99 8.29
C HIS A 99 19.51 8.21 6.78
N PHE A 100 18.36 8.58 6.22
CA PHE A 100 18.19 8.81 4.80
C PHE A 100 18.20 10.30 4.46
N PHE A 101 18.62 10.61 3.23
CA PHE A 101 18.43 11.94 2.67
C PHE A 101 17.05 12.03 2.00
N THR A 102 15.98 11.95 2.80
CA THR A 102 14.58 12.03 2.33
C THR A 102 13.89 13.29 2.88
N VAL A 103 12.81 13.71 2.22
CA VAL A 103 11.99 14.86 2.65
C VAL A 103 11.12 14.56 3.87
N ASP A 104 11.00 13.28 4.26
CA ASP A 104 10.07 12.81 5.30
C ASP A 104 10.43 13.36 6.69
N ALA A 105 11.72 13.38 7.05
CA ALA A 105 12.19 13.94 8.32
C ALA A 105 11.89 15.46 8.42
N PHE A 106 12.10 16.20 7.34
CA PHE A 106 11.79 17.64 7.28
C PHE A 106 10.29 17.91 7.36
N ALA A 107 9.48 17.16 6.62
CA ALA A 107 8.03 17.26 6.69
C ALA A 107 7.52 16.98 8.12
N ASN A 108 8.02 15.93 8.77
CA ASN A 108 7.68 15.60 10.15
C ASN A 108 8.08 16.72 11.13
N PHE A 109 9.28 17.29 11.01
CA PHE A 109 9.71 18.44 11.80
C PHE A 109 8.73 19.62 11.69
N PHE A 110 8.39 20.02 10.47
CA PHE A 110 7.48 21.15 10.27
C PHE A 110 6.04 20.84 10.70
N VAL A 111 5.58 19.59 10.59
CA VAL A 111 4.29 19.14 11.16
C VAL A 111 4.30 19.31 12.68
N VAL A 112 5.32 18.81 13.37
CA VAL A 112 5.42 18.92 14.84
C VAL A 112 5.58 20.39 15.26
N LEU A 113 6.32 21.20 14.51
CA LEU A 113 6.47 22.64 14.76
C LEU A 113 5.15 23.41 14.59
N SER A 114 4.41 23.15 13.50
CA SER A 114 3.10 23.74 13.27
C SER A 114 2.11 23.33 14.37
N PHE A 115 2.17 22.07 14.79
CA PHE A 115 1.36 21.53 15.88
C PHE A 115 1.70 22.17 17.23
N TYR A 116 2.99 22.39 17.53
CA TYR A 116 3.43 23.09 18.74
C TYR A 116 2.80 24.49 18.84
N PHE A 117 2.85 25.27 17.75
CA PHE A 117 2.19 26.57 17.73
C PHE A 117 0.66 26.46 17.71
N ALA A 118 0.07 25.42 17.12
CA ALA A 118 -1.37 25.18 17.20
C ALA A 118 -1.84 24.91 18.65
N VAL A 119 -1.06 24.18 19.46
CA VAL A 119 -1.34 23.98 20.89
C VAL A 119 -1.31 25.31 21.64
N ARG A 120 -0.30 26.15 21.40
CA ARG A 120 -0.21 27.49 22.00
C ARG A 120 -1.34 28.40 21.54
N LEU A 121 -1.68 28.34 20.26
CA LEU A 121 -2.80 29.08 19.66
C LEU A 121 -4.12 28.70 20.33
N ALA A 122 -4.36 27.40 20.58
CA ALA A 122 -5.55 26.93 21.30
C ALA A 122 -5.63 27.41 22.75
N GLN A 123 -4.49 27.70 23.38
CA GLN A 123 -4.40 28.16 24.77
C GLN A 123 -4.48 29.70 24.88
N GLU A 124 -3.74 30.42 24.04
CA GLU A 124 -3.47 31.86 24.18
C GLU A 124 -4.13 32.73 23.10
N GLY A 125 -4.45 32.19 21.91
CA GLY A 125 -5.09 32.93 20.81
C GLY A 125 -4.30 34.13 20.28
N ARG A 126 -2.97 34.00 20.21
CA ARG A 126 -2.06 35.05 19.74
C ARG A 126 -1.88 35.00 18.22
N LEU A 127 -1.82 36.17 17.58
CA LEU A 127 -1.58 36.28 16.13
C LEU A 127 -0.22 35.69 15.72
N ARG A 128 0.81 35.84 16.58
CA ARG A 128 2.13 35.24 16.35
C ARG A 128 2.05 33.71 16.24
N ASP A 129 1.28 33.05 17.10
CA ASP A 129 1.16 31.59 17.07
C ASP A 129 0.37 31.13 15.85
N ALA A 130 -0.65 31.89 15.42
CA ALA A 130 -1.34 31.66 14.15
C ALA A 130 -0.41 31.80 12.94
N ALA A 131 0.38 32.88 12.88
CA ALA A 131 1.34 33.12 11.81
C ALA A 131 2.44 32.04 11.76
N LEU A 132 3.02 31.67 12.90
CA LEU A 132 4.07 30.64 12.97
C LEU A 132 3.54 29.23 12.70
N SER A 133 2.33 28.90 13.19
CA SER A 133 1.68 27.63 12.89
C SER A 133 1.36 27.51 11.39
N GLY A 134 0.86 28.61 10.79
CA GLY A 134 0.64 28.73 9.35
C GLY A 134 1.93 28.58 8.55
N LEU A 135 2.96 29.37 8.86
CA LEU A 135 4.26 29.31 8.17
C LEU A 135 4.86 27.90 8.19
N ALA A 136 4.85 27.25 9.35
CA ALA A 136 5.32 25.87 9.49
C ALA A 136 4.45 24.88 8.69
N LEU A 137 3.13 25.05 8.65
CA LEU A 137 2.26 24.25 7.78
C LEU A 137 2.64 24.42 6.30
N GLY A 138 2.85 25.65 5.85
CA GLY A 138 3.26 25.95 4.48
C GLY A 138 4.56 25.24 4.09
N LEU A 139 5.56 25.29 4.97
CA LEU A 139 6.85 24.58 4.80
C LEU A 139 6.68 23.06 4.85
N ALA A 140 5.79 22.55 5.70
CA ALA A 140 5.50 21.11 5.75
C ALA A 140 4.86 20.62 4.44
N VAL A 141 3.88 21.37 3.91
CA VAL A 141 3.22 21.09 2.63
C VAL A 141 4.19 21.21 1.46
N ALA A 142 5.14 22.14 1.54
CA ALA A 142 6.23 22.29 0.56
C ALA A 142 7.14 21.06 0.51
N CYS A 143 7.38 20.40 1.66
CA CYS A 143 8.07 19.11 1.68
C CYS A 143 7.17 17.97 1.17
N LYS A 144 5.88 17.97 1.56
CA LYS A 144 4.95 16.89 1.22
C LYS A 144 3.49 17.35 1.23
N ILE A 145 2.84 17.32 0.07
CA ILE A 145 1.46 17.83 -0.04
C ILE A 145 0.44 17.07 0.81
N ASN A 146 0.69 15.78 1.10
CA ASN A 146 -0.23 14.94 1.86
C ASN A 146 -0.40 15.37 3.34
N VAL A 147 0.44 16.27 3.87
CA VAL A 147 0.28 16.83 5.23
C VAL A 147 -0.64 18.05 5.31
N ALA A 148 -1.17 18.51 4.17
CA ALA A 148 -2.14 19.63 4.11
C ALA A 148 -3.35 19.50 5.07
N PRO A 149 -3.88 18.30 5.40
CA PRO A 149 -4.94 18.15 6.40
C PRO A 149 -4.61 18.72 7.79
N LEU A 150 -3.33 19.04 8.09
CA LEU A 150 -2.93 19.71 9.32
C LEU A 150 -3.58 21.10 9.48
N ALA A 151 -4.02 21.74 8.39
CA ALA A 151 -4.84 22.95 8.44
C ALA A 151 -6.13 22.79 9.28
N LEU A 152 -6.69 21.58 9.33
CA LEU A 152 -7.86 21.27 10.17
C LEU A 152 -7.51 21.32 11.66
N ILE A 153 -6.28 20.97 12.05
CA ILE A 153 -5.81 21.05 13.43
C ILE A 153 -5.63 22.51 13.85
N ILE A 154 -5.12 23.36 12.96
CA ILE A 154 -5.02 24.82 13.21
C ILE A 154 -6.43 25.40 13.37
N SER A 155 -7.36 25.03 12.49
CA SER A 155 -8.75 25.48 12.55
C SER A 155 -9.43 25.03 13.85
N LEU A 156 -9.20 23.78 14.26
CA LEU A 156 -9.69 23.22 15.52
C LEU A 156 -9.07 23.93 16.74
N ALA A 157 -7.79 24.29 16.68
CA ALA A 157 -7.11 25.07 17.71
C ALA A 157 -7.72 26.46 17.87
N VAL A 158 -7.98 27.17 16.76
CA VAL A 158 -8.67 28.48 16.79
C VAL A 158 -10.09 28.35 17.33
N GLY A 159 -10.84 27.32 16.89
CA GLY A 159 -12.17 27.03 17.40
C GLY A 159 -12.18 26.72 18.90
N LEU A 160 -11.20 25.95 19.37
CA LEU A 160 -11.02 25.63 20.79
C LEU A 160 -10.68 26.89 21.61
N TRP A 161 -9.80 27.76 21.11
CA TRP A 161 -9.52 29.05 21.73
C TRP A 161 -10.79 29.92 21.79
N GLY A 162 -11.52 30.03 20.68
CA GLY A 162 -12.76 30.81 20.60
C GLY A 162 -13.82 30.32 21.58
N TRP A 163 -13.96 29.00 21.72
CA TRP A 163 -14.85 28.40 22.72
C TRP A 163 -14.45 28.76 24.16
N ARG A 164 -13.14 28.76 24.47
CA ARG A 164 -12.59 29.07 25.80
C ARG A 164 -12.60 30.57 26.14
N ALA A 165 -12.41 31.45 25.15
CA ALA A 165 -12.31 32.88 25.37
C ALA A 165 -13.63 33.44 25.93
N ALA A 166 -13.58 34.33 26.93
CA ALA A 166 -14.78 34.85 27.60
C ALA A 166 -15.67 35.74 26.69
N ARG A 167 -15.08 36.40 25.69
CA ARG A 167 -15.75 37.23 24.66
C ARG A 167 -14.97 37.16 23.32
N PRO A 168 -15.02 36.05 22.57
CA PRO A 168 -14.43 35.96 21.25
C PRO A 168 -15.28 36.80 20.31
N THR A 169 -14.65 37.74 19.60
CA THR A 169 -15.31 38.35 18.44
C THR A 169 -15.13 37.42 17.25
N THR A 170 -16.19 37.24 16.45
CA THR A 170 -16.11 36.51 15.17
C THR A 170 -14.98 37.06 14.31
N THR A 171 -14.79 38.38 14.32
CA THR A 171 -13.68 39.08 13.67
C THR A 171 -12.31 38.56 14.10
N ARG A 172 -12.08 38.30 15.39
CA ARG A 172 -10.78 37.81 15.88
C ARG A 172 -10.55 36.34 15.51
N VAL A 173 -11.59 35.51 15.54
CA VAL A 173 -11.52 34.12 15.05
C VAL A 173 -11.15 34.11 13.57
N LEU A 174 -11.85 34.91 12.75
CA LEU A 174 -11.56 35.06 11.33
C LEU A 174 -10.15 35.60 11.09
N LEU A 175 -9.72 36.62 11.85
CA LEU A 175 -8.37 37.17 11.74
C LEU A 175 -7.29 36.11 12.02
N LEU A 176 -7.46 35.27 13.05
CA LEU A 176 -6.50 34.19 13.34
C LEU A 176 -6.43 33.18 12.20
N LEU A 177 -7.58 32.80 11.61
CA LEU A 177 -7.63 31.89 10.47
C LEU A 177 -7.01 32.50 9.22
N VAL A 178 -7.29 33.77 8.93
CA VAL A 178 -6.72 34.50 7.80
C VAL A 178 -5.21 34.64 7.94
N VAL A 179 -4.71 35.02 9.12
CA VAL A 179 -3.27 35.13 9.38
C VAL A 179 -2.59 33.77 9.24
N ALA A 180 -3.17 32.70 9.78
CA ALA A 180 -2.64 31.35 9.61
C ALA A 180 -2.62 30.94 8.12
N GLY A 181 -3.70 31.20 7.37
CA GLY A 181 -3.78 30.91 5.95
C GLY A 181 -2.77 31.69 5.10
N LEU A 182 -2.62 33.00 5.34
CA LEU A 182 -1.66 33.85 4.65
C LEU A 182 -0.22 33.40 4.88
N PHE A 183 0.14 33.08 6.11
CA PHE A 183 1.49 32.60 6.42
C PHE A 183 1.72 31.17 5.94
N ALA A 184 0.68 30.31 5.89
CA ALA A 184 0.78 29.00 5.24
C ALA A 184 1.04 29.14 3.74
N PHE A 185 0.35 30.05 3.06
CA PHE A 185 0.64 30.38 1.68
C PHE A 185 2.06 30.90 1.50
N LEU A 186 2.51 31.83 2.35
CA LEU A 186 3.88 32.36 2.31
C LEU A 186 4.94 31.27 2.52
N GLY A 187 4.75 30.40 3.52
CA GLY A 187 5.64 29.28 3.79
C GLY A 187 5.72 28.31 2.62
N PHE A 188 4.59 27.98 2.01
CA PHE A 188 4.54 27.14 0.82
C PHE A 188 5.21 27.82 -0.38
N ARG A 189 4.97 29.12 -0.58
CA ARG A 189 5.57 29.91 -1.67
C ARG A 189 7.09 30.03 -1.56
N ILE A 190 7.62 30.10 -0.35
CA ILE A 190 9.06 30.11 -0.05
C ILE A 190 9.66 28.71 -0.24
N GLY A 191 8.99 27.67 0.27
CA GLY A 191 9.49 26.30 0.22
C GLY A 191 9.34 25.60 -1.14
N GLN A 192 8.38 26.03 -1.96
CA GLN A 192 8.09 25.51 -3.30
C GLN A 192 7.84 26.66 -4.28
N PRO A 193 8.87 27.44 -4.66
CA PRO A 193 8.70 28.55 -5.58
C PRO A 193 8.28 28.09 -6.99
N TYR A 194 8.68 26.89 -7.40
CA TYR A 194 8.35 26.28 -8.71
C TYR A 194 6.89 25.85 -8.86
N ALA A 195 6.12 25.87 -7.77
CA ALA A 195 4.69 25.60 -7.83
C ALA A 195 3.89 26.74 -8.49
N PHE A 196 4.52 27.89 -8.78
CA PHE A 196 3.87 29.13 -9.22
C PHE A 196 4.48 29.68 -10.52
N ALA A 197 3.68 30.39 -11.31
CA ALA A 197 4.07 30.94 -12.63
C ALA A 197 4.95 32.22 -12.60
N GLY A 198 5.71 32.46 -11.51
CA GLY A 198 6.47 33.70 -11.23
C GLY A 198 7.77 33.90 -12.05
N PRO A 199 8.34 35.12 -12.07
CA PRO A 199 9.07 35.67 -13.22
C PRO A 199 10.54 35.19 -13.27
N ASP A 200 10.92 34.52 -14.35
CA ASP A 200 12.27 34.17 -14.80
C ASP A 200 13.36 33.79 -13.76
N PHE A 201 13.68 32.50 -13.72
CA PHE A 201 15.07 32.05 -13.74
C PHE A 201 15.37 31.58 -15.17
N SER A 202 16.04 32.43 -15.94
CA SER A 202 16.27 32.38 -17.40
C SER A 202 17.09 31.17 -17.94
N LEU A 203 17.13 30.04 -17.25
CA LEU A 203 17.86 28.84 -17.66
C LEU A 203 16.99 27.68 -18.15
N ILE A 204 15.66 27.85 -18.22
CA ILE A 204 14.75 26.82 -18.76
C ILE A 204 13.78 27.48 -19.72
N GLN A 205 14.29 27.91 -20.89
CA GLN A 205 13.43 28.12 -22.05
C GLN A 205 12.98 26.75 -22.56
N MET A 206 11.77 26.34 -22.15
CA MET A 206 11.07 25.24 -22.79
C MET A 206 9.75 25.77 -23.33
N THR A 207 9.68 25.81 -24.66
CA THR A 207 8.48 26.03 -25.46
C THR A 207 7.42 24.99 -25.11
N GLY A 208 6.25 25.41 -24.60
CA GLY A 208 5.12 24.52 -24.36
C GLY A 208 3.81 25.27 -24.06
N PRO A 209 2.70 24.98 -24.79
CA PRO A 209 1.34 25.55 -24.58
C PRO A 209 0.61 24.82 -23.42
N ASP A 210 -0.73 24.91 -23.33
CA ASP A 210 -1.59 23.94 -22.61
C ASP A 210 -2.09 24.29 -21.18
N TRP A 211 -2.88 25.36 -21.00
CA TRP A 211 -3.78 25.48 -19.83
C TRP A 211 -5.08 24.68 -20.00
N ASP A 212 -5.49 24.39 -21.24
CA ASP A 212 -6.80 23.82 -21.55
C ASP A 212 -7.00 22.39 -21.02
N TRP A 213 -5.96 21.57 -20.99
CA TRP A 213 -6.04 20.20 -20.45
C TRP A 213 -6.06 20.13 -18.92
N VAL A 214 -5.52 21.15 -18.22
CA VAL A 214 -5.55 21.23 -16.75
C VAL A 214 -6.90 21.74 -16.26
N ARG A 215 -7.58 22.54 -17.08
CA ARG A 215 -8.85 23.21 -16.77
C ARG A 215 -9.94 22.29 -16.18
N PRO A 216 -10.13 21.04 -16.65
CA PRO A 216 -11.10 20.10 -16.06
C PRO A 216 -10.78 19.70 -14.61
N TYR A 217 -9.52 19.84 -14.17
CA TYR A 217 -9.07 19.47 -12.83
C TYR A 217 -9.12 20.63 -11.82
N LEU A 218 -9.43 21.85 -12.28
CA LEU A 218 -9.53 23.03 -11.44
C LEU A 218 -10.99 23.33 -11.07
N PRO A 219 -11.25 23.98 -9.90
CA PRO A 219 -12.60 24.39 -9.54
C PRO A 219 -13.21 25.35 -10.56
N ASN A 220 -14.52 25.26 -10.83
CA ASN A 220 -15.20 26.07 -11.85
C ASN A 220 -15.09 27.60 -11.65
N TRP A 221 -14.82 28.06 -10.42
CA TRP A 221 -14.61 29.48 -10.11
C TRP A 221 -13.20 29.98 -10.46
N TRP A 222 -12.29 29.08 -10.81
CA TRP A 222 -10.88 29.40 -11.07
C TRP A 222 -10.69 30.31 -12.28
N ASP A 223 -11.47 30.11 -13.35
CA ASP A 223 -11.45 30.95 -14.55
C ASP A 223 -11.91 32.38 -14.26
N ALA A 224 -12.91 32.53 -13.38
CA ALA A 224 -13.37 33.85 -12.96
C ALA A 224 -12.29 34.59 -12.16
N LEU A 225 -11.62 33.90 -11.23
CA LEU A 225 -10.49 34.47 -10.47
C LEU A 225 -9.31 34.81 -11.40
N PHE A 226 -8.99 33.93 -12.35
CA PHE A 226 -7.94 34.15 -13.35
C PHE A 226 -8.19 35.46 -14.12
N ASN A 227 -9.41 35.67 -14.58
CA ASN A 227 -9.78 36.85 -15.36
C ASN A 227 -9.86 38.14 -14.52
N LEU A 228 -10.16 38.04 -13.22
CA LEU A 228 -10.27 39.17 -12.30
C LEU A 228 -8.93 39.78 -11.86
N LEU A 229 -7.84 39.01 -11.84
CA LEU A 229 -6.55 39.47 -11.31
C LEU A 229 -5.71 40.21 -12.38
N PRO A 230 -4.95 41.27 -12.04
CA PRO A 230 -3.96 41.86 -12.95
C PRO A 230 -2.80 40.91 -13.25
N GLY A 231 -2.17 41.01 -14.43
CA GLY A 231 -1.06 40.14 -14.88
C GLY A 231 0.05 39.88 -13.85
N PRO A 232 0.60 40.90 -13.15
CA PRO A 232 1.62 40.70 -12.11
C PRO A 232 1.12 39.98 -10.85
N VAL A 233 -0.17 40.09 -10.56
CA VAL A 233 -0.80 39.41 -9.41
C VAL A 233 -1.14 37.96 -9.79
N ARG A 234 -1.48 37.71 -11.06
CA ARG A 234 -1.67 36.38 -11.63
C ARG A 234 -0.42 35.52 -11.47
N THR A 235 0.75 36.03 -11.84
CA THR A 235 2.03 35.29 -11.73
C THR A 235 2.47 35.02 -10.28
N LEU A 236 1.99 35.83 -9.32
CA LEU A 236 2.29 35.64 -7.89
C LEU A 236 1.41 34.59 -7.22
N LEU A 237 0.13 34.50 -7.60
CA LEU A 237 -0.88 33.69 -6.91
C LEU A 237 -1.24 32.39 -7.64
N LEU A 238 -1.07 32.32 -8.95
CA LEU A 238 -1.50 31.15 -9.74
C LEU A 238 -0.44 30.04 -9.75
N PRO A 239 -0.88 28.77 -9.65
CA PRO A 239 0.00 27.63 -9.76
C PRO A 239 0.51 27.48 -11.19
N ASP A 240 1.72 26.95 -11.34
CA ASP A 240 2.26 26.59 -12.65
C ASP A 240 1.49 25.37 -13.23
N PRO A 241 1.06 25.38 -14.51
CA PRO A 241 0.36 24.25 -15.13
C PRO A 241 1.11 22.92 -15.01
N ARG A 242 2.45 22.95 -15.08
CA ARG A 242 3.30 21.75 -14.94
C ARG A 242 3.25 21.21 -13.52
N PHE A 243 3.18 22.09 -12.53
CA PHE A 243 3.00 21.68 -11.14
C PHE A 243 1.63 21.01 -10.94
N VAL A 244 0.55 21.58 -11.50
CA VAL A 244 -0.78 20.95 -11.44
C VAL A 244 -0.78 19.62 -12.19
N GLY A 245 -0.15 19.55 -13.35
CA GLY A 245 0.03 18.32 -14.11
C GLY A 245 0.75 17.22 -13.33
N ASN A 246 1.84 17.56 -12.65
CA ASN A 246 2.55 16.64 -11.77
C ASN A 246 1.66 16.16 -10.61
N LEU A 247 0.80 17.02 -10.05
CA LEU A 247 -0.16 16.61 -9.02
C LEU A 247 -1.21 15.63 -9.54
N VAL A 248 -1.71 15.83 -10.77
CA VAL A 248 -2.65 14.90 -11.42
C VAL A 248 -1.96 13.54 -11.64
N TYR A 249 -0.77 13.54 -12.23
CA TYR A 249 0.01 12.31 -12.44
C TYR A 249 0.32 11.56 -11.14
N ILE A 250 0.77 12.27 -10.09
CA ILE A 250 1.03 11.69 -8.77
C ILE A 250 -0.26 11.14 -8.14
N ARG A 251 -1.41 11.80 -8.33
CA ARG A 251 -2.71 11.31 -7.84
C ARG A 251 -3.09 10.00 -8.53
N GLU A 252 -2.88 9.88 -9.84
CA GLU A 252 -3.14 8.65 -10.60
C GLU A 252 -2.22 7.51 -10.16
N LEU A 253 -0.93 7.79 -9.94
CA LEU A 253 0.03 6.85 -9.36
C LEU A 253 -0.40 6.37 -7.96
N ILE A 254 -0.72 7.31 -7.05
CA ILE A 254 -1.08 7.00 -5.66
C ILE A 254 -2.41 6.25 -5.57
N SER A 255 -3.33 6.48 -6.51
CA SER A 255 -4.64 5.83 -6.58
C SER A 255 -4.62 4.47 -7.30
N GLY A 256 -3.47 4.08 -7.86
CA GLY A 256 -3.27 2.81 -8.55
C GLY A 256 -3.90 2.74 -9.93
N GLU A 257 -4.22 3.89 -10.55
CA GLU A 257 -4.73 3.94 -11.93
C GLU A 257 -3.61 3.67 -12.94
N ILE A 258 -2.40 4.14 -12.63
CA ILE A 258 -1.22 3.87 -13.47
C ILE A 258 -0.54 2.60 -12.97
N ASP A 259 -0.39 1.65 -13.88
CA ASP A 259 0.33 0.40 -13.62
C ASP A 259 1.85 0.60 -13.75
N VAL A 260 2.55 0.35 -12.65
CA VAL A 260 4.01 0.47 -12.54
C VAL A 260 4.54 -0.67 -11.65
N PRO A 261 5.75 -1.22 -11.92
CA PRO A 261 6.26 -2.39 -11.19
C PRO A 261 6.29 -2.21 -9.67
N TYR A 262 6.73 -1.04 -9.18
CA TYR A 262 6.73 -0.74 -7.74
C TYR A 262 5.33 -0.59 -7.12
N GLY A 263 4.29 -0.47 -7.95
CA GLY A 263 2.89 -0.42 -7.55
C GLY A 263 2.28 -1.79 -7.24
N HIS A 264 2.88 -2.88 -7.75
CA HIS A 264 2.34 -4.25 -7.64
C HIS A 264 2.28 -4.74 -6.19
N GLN A 265 3.20 -4.26 -5.34
CA GLN A 265 3.24 -4.60 -3.90
C GLN A 265 1.98 -4.18 -3.11
N TRP A 266 1.21 -3.21 -3.63
CA TRP A 266 -0.01 -2.69 -2.98
C TRP A 266 -1.23 -3.57 -3.24
N THR A 267 -1.13 -4.52 -4.18
CA THR A 267 -2.18 -5.48 -4.51
C THR A 267 -2.59 -6.29 -3.28
N ALA A 268 -3.89 -6.40 -3.04
CA ALA A 268 -4.49 -7.14 -1.93
C ALA A 268 -4.01 -6.70 -0.52
N ARG A 269 -3.65 -5.42 -0.33
CA ARG A 269 -3.34 -4.86 1.00
C ARG A 269 -4.60 -4.30 1.67
N THR A 270 -5.00 -4.87 2.80
CA THR A 270 -6.20 -4.46 3.55
C THR A 270 -6.07 -3.01 4.07
N PRO A 271 -6.99 -2.10 3.71
CA PRO A 271 -7.03 -0.73 4.24
C PRO A 271 -7.03 -0.69 5.76
N LEU A 272 -6.35 0.30 6.35
CA LEU A 272 -6.15 0.52 7.79
C LEU A 272 -5.38 -0.60 8.52
N LEU A 273 -5.66 -1.87 8.26
CA LEU A 273 -4.99 -3.01 8.92
C LEU A 273 -3.52 -3.13 8.52
N PHE A 274 -3.20 -2.97 7.23
CA PHE A 274 -1.82 -3.02 6.74
C PHE A 274 -0.91 -1.97 7.39
N PRO A 275 -1.25 -0.66 7.40
CA PRO A 275 -0.40 0.31 8.07
C PRO A 275 -0.42 0.14 9.60
N TRP A 276 -1.55 -0.21 10.21
CA TRP A 276 -1.60 -0.49 11.66
C TRP A 276 -0.61 -1.58 12.08
N LYS A 277 -0.61 -2.70 11.35
CA LYS A 277 0.31 -3.83 11.54
C LYS A 277 1.76 -3.35 11.48
N ASN A 278 2.12 -2.58 10.46
CA ASN A 278 3.49 -2.08 10.30
C ASN A 278 3.89 -1.07 11.40
N ILE A 279 2.98 -0.20 11.84
CA ILE A 279 3.23 0.71 12.98
C ILE A 279 3.53 -0.08 14.25
N VAL A 280 2.72 -1.11 14.53
CA VAL A 280 2.80 -1.87 15.78
C VAL A 280 3.99 -2.81 15.81
N PHE A 281 4.23 -3.57 14.75
CA PHE A 281 5.30 -4.59 14.75
C PHE A 281 6.67 -4.01 14.43
N TRP A 282 6.77 -3.08 13.47
CA TRP A 282 8.05 -2.62 12.92
C TRP A 282 8.38 -1.18 13.32
N GLY A 283 7.45 -0.26 13.13
CA GLY A 283 7.69 1.17 13.31
C GLY A 283 7.92 1.62 14.76
N LEU A 284 7.04 1.23 15.69
CA LEU A 284 7.15 1.55 17.12
C LEU A 284 7.66 0.35 17.94
N GLY A 285 7.56 -0.86 17.39
CA GLY A 285 7.76 -2.11 18.12
C GLY A 285 6.56 -2.48 18.99
N LEU A 286 6.39 -3.79 19.25
CA LEU A 286 5.22 -4.34 19.93
C LEU A 286 4.85 -3.61 21.26
N PRO A 287 5.81 -3.35 22.18
CA PRO A 287 5.48 -2.75 23.48
C PRO A 287 4.91 -1.32 23.35
N LEU A 288 5.57 -0.45 22.59
CA LEU A 288 5.13 0.93 22.39
C LEU A 288 3.93 1.00 21.47
N GLY A 289 3.92 0.21 20.38
CA GLY A 289 2.85 0.18 19.40
C GLY A 289 1.50 -0.17 20.04
N LEU A 290 1.42 -1.26 20.81
CA LEU A 290 0.19 -1.64 21.52
C LEU A 290 -0.20 -0.58 22.54
N THR A 291 0.76 -0.06 23.30
CA THR A 291 0.51 0.98 24.31
C THR A 291 -0.05 2.26 23.68
N ALA A 292 0.47 2.66 22.52
CA ALA A 292 0.01 3.85 21.80
C ALA A 292 -1.43 3.71 21.30
N TRP A 293 -1.81 2.56 20.73
CA TRP A 293 -3.19 2.34 20.27
C TRP A 293 -4.19 2.15 21.42
N ILE A 294 -3.78 1.52 22.53
CA ILE A 294 -4.57 1.49 23.77
C ILE A 294 -4.77 2.91 24.30
N ALA A 295 -3.71 3.73 24.31
CA ALA A 295 -3.77 5.13 24.74
C ALA A 295 -4.69 5.97 23.83
N TRP A 296 -4.61 5.76 22.51
CA TRP A 296 -5.50 6.40 21.54
C TRP A 296 -6.97 6.04 21.79
N GLY A 297 -7.29 4.75 22.00
CA GLY A 297 -8.64 4.31 22.32
C GLY A 297 -9.16 4.89 23.64
N TRP A 298 -8.31 4.92 24.67
CA TRP A 298 -8.63 5.50 25.97
C TRP A 298 -8.83 7.03 25.91
N ALA A 299 -8.00 7.73 25.15
CA ALA A 299 -8.14 9.17 24.89
C ALA A 299 -9.45 9.47 24.13
N GLY A 300 -9.78 8.68 23.10
CA GLY A 300 -11.03 8.79 22.35
C GLY A 300 -12.27 8.58 23.23
N TRP A 301 -12.23 7.60 24.14
CA TRP A 301 -13.30 7.37 25.11
C TRP A 301 -13.47 8.55 26.09
N GLN A 302 -12.38 9.17 26.55
CA GLN A 302 -12.45 10.37 27.38
C GLN A 302 -13.01 11.58 26.62
N LEU A 303 -12.62 11.76 25.35
CA LEU A 303 -13.19 12.79 24.46
C LEU A 303 -14.70 12.60 24.31
N TRP A 304 -15.14 11.39 23.94
CA TRP A 304 -16.55 11.07 23.76
C TRP A 304 -17.37 11.29 25.04
N ARG A 305 -16.85 10.86 26.19
CA ARG A 305 -17.49 11.11 27.50
C ARG A 305 -17.56 12.59 27.84
N GLY A 306 -16.49 13.34 27.58
CA GLY A 306 -16.42 14.78 27.82
C GLY A 306 -17.50 15.53 27.04
N LEU A 307 -17.57 15.24 25.74
CA LEU A 307 -18.56 15.82 24.82
C LEU A 307 -20.01 15.46 25.20
N ARG A 308 -20.27 14.20 25.59
CA ARG A 308 -21.63 13.75 25.97
C ARG A 308 -22.11 14.27 27.32
N ARG A 309 -21.26 14.30 28.33
CA ARG A 309 -21.66 14.63 29.72
C ARG A 309 -21.84 16.11 29.96
N LYS A 310 -21.04 16.94 29.30
CA LYS A 310 -21.08 18.38 29.51
C LYS A 310 -21.89 19.11 28.44
N GLY A 311 -22.16 18.53 27.26
CA GLY A 311 -22.57 19.35 26.12
C GLY A 311 -21.56 20.50 25.89
N LEU A 312 -21.91 21.50 25.08
CA LEU A 312 -21.18 22.78 25.04
C LEU A 312 -21.48 23.62 26.32
N ALA A 313 -21.36 23.04 27.53
CA ALA A 313 -21.61 23.72 28.81
C ALA A 313 -20.62 24.88 29.08
N PRO A 314 -20.97 25.80 30.00
CA PRO A 314 -20.42 27.14 30.08
C PRO A 314 -18.91 27.22 30.36
N ARG A 315 -18.34 28.32 29.87
CA ARG A 315 -16.93 28.79 29.84
C ARG A 315 -16.08 28.71 31.11
N THR A 316 -16.60 28.25 32.25
CA THR A 316 -15.95 28.42 33.56
C THR A 316 -15.23 27.19 34.10
N GLU A 317 -15.44 25.98 33.55
CA GLU A 317 -14.79 24.74 34.00
C GLU A 317 -13.72 24.20 33.02
N VAL A 318 -12.84 25.08 32.54
CA VAL A 318 -12.01 24.89 31.33
C VAL A 318 -10.72 24.06 31.54
N ALA A 319 -10.59 23.37 32.68
CA ALA A 319 -9.47 22.47 32.99
C ALA A 319 -9.80 20.97 32.81
N ALA A 320 -10.69 20.63 31.86
CA ALA A 320 -11.08 19.24 31.67
C ALA A 320 -9.98 18.42 30.95
N PRO A 321 -9.49 17.29 31.52
CA PRO A 321 -8.39 16.50 30.97
C PRO A 321 -8.60 16.04 29.52
N TRP A 322 -9.86 15.88 29.09
CA TRP A 322 -10.19 15.45 27.73
C TRP A 322 -9.79 16.48 26.66
N VAL A 323 -9.78 17.78 26.97
CA VAL A 323 -9.44 18.84 25.99
C VAL A 323 -8.00 18.70 25.52
N ALA A 324 -7.09 18.24 26.38
CA ALA A 324 -5.69 18.03 26.02
C ALA A 324 -5.50 16.95 24.93
N HIS A 325 -6.43 16.00 24.83
CA HIS A 325 -6.42 14.95 23.81
C HIS A 325 -6.97 15.41 22.46
N LEU A 326 -7.75 16.50 22.42
CA LEU A 326 -8.55 16.86 21.24
C LEU A 326 -7.68 17.00 19.99
N LEU A 327 -6.62 17.81 20.03
CA LEU A 327 -5.73 18.00 18.89
C LEU A 327 -4.96 16.71 18.52
N PRO A 328 -4.20 16.05 19.43
CA PRO A 328 -3.38 14.89 19.04
C PRO A 328 -4.22 13.69 18.62
N TRP A 329 -5.35 13.44 19.29
CA TRP A 329 -6.26 12.37 18.89
C TRP A 329 -6.91 12.64 17.54
N THR A 330 -7.33 13.89 17.27
CA THR A 330 -7.91 14.26 15.97
C THR A 330 -6.88 14.11 14.85
N TRP A 331 -5.65 14.58 15.05
CA TRP A 331 -4.59 14.43 14.06
C TRP A 331 -4.28 12.98 13.74
N VAL A 332 -4.03 12.15 14.77
CA VAL A 332 -3.78 10.72 14.59
C VAL A 332 -4.94 10.06 13.86
N THR A 333 -6.18 10.32 14.28
CA THR A 333 -7.37 9.67 13.71
C THR A 333 -7.61 10.06 12.25
N LEU A 334 -7.61 11.36 11.96
CA LEU A 334 -7.89 11.86 10.61
C LEU A 334 -6.76 11.50 9.66
N TYR A 335 -5.50 11.67 10.06
CA TYR A 335 -4.37 11.42 9.18
C TYR A 335 -4.16 9.92 8.94
N PHE A 336 -4.27 9.07 9.98
CA PHE A 336 -4.23 7.62 9.82
C PHE A 336 -5.40 7.12 8.97
N GLY A 337 -6.60 7.64 9.19
CA GLY A 337 -7.77 7.32 8.37
C GLY A 337 -7.57 7.72 6.91
N TYR A 338 -7.12 8.95 6.65
CA TYR A 338 -6.86 9.47 5.32
C TYR A 338 -5.80 8.69 4.56
N MET A 339 -4.62 8.49 5.17
CA MET A 339 -3.50 7.79 4.53
C MET A 339 -3.72 6.28 4.48
N GLY A 340 -4.42 5.71 5.46
CA GLY A 340 -4.59 4.26 5.57
C GLY A 340 -5.63 3.67 4.61
N VAL A 341 -6.46 4.50 3.98
CA VAL A 341 -7.40 4.09 2.93
C VAL A 341 -6.89 4.35 1.50
N GLN A 342 -5.80 5.11 1.32
CA GLN A 342 -5.20 5.33 0.00
C GLN A 342 -4.74 4.01 -0.62
N TRP A 343 -4.63 3.93 -1.95
CA TRP A 343 -4.12 2.72 -2.60
C TRP A 343 -2.65 2.47 -2.22
N VAL A 344 -1.77 3.45 -2.46
CA VAL A 344 -0.39 3.46 -1.94
C VAL A 344 -0.40 3.81 -0.45
N LYS A 345 0.11 2.90 0.40
CA LYS A 345 0.09 3.02 1.87
C LYS A 345 1.48 2.85 2.48
N SER A 346 2.48 3.47 1.87
CA SER A 346 3.89 3.38 2.32
C SER A 346 4.06 3.93 3.74
N MET A 347 4.86 3.24 4.55
CA MET A 347 5.01 3.56 5.97
C MET A 347 5.70 4.89 6.23
N ARG A 348 6.58 5.34 5.32
CA ARG A 348 7.15 6.70 5.36
C ARG A 348 6.07 7.79 5.36
N TYR A 349 4.91 7.54 4.74
CA TYR A 349 3.79 8.49 4.75
C TYR A 349 3.05 8.54 6.08
N MET A 350 3.26 7.55 6.97
CA MET A 350 2.69 7.52 8.31
C MET A 350 3.61 8.18 9.35
N LEU A 351 4.83 8.58 8.99
CA LEU A 351 5.77 9.22 9.91
C LEU A 351 5.14 10.40 10.72
N PRO A 352 4.31 11.29 10.14
CA PRO A 352 3.75 12.44 10.85
C PRO A 352 2.84 12.14 12.05
N ILE A 353 2.39 10.88 12.25
CA ILE A 353 1.60 10.51 13.42
C ILE A 353 2.42 9.85 14.54
N TYR A 354 3.66 9.44 14.27
CA TYR A 354 4.52 8.74 15.24
C TYR A 354 4.81 9.55 16.50
N PRO A 355 5.19 10.85 16.41
CA PRO A 355 5.40 11.68 17.60
C PRO A 355 4.15 11.74 18.50
N PHE A 356 2.96 11.83 17.89
CA PHE A 356 1.69 11.95 18.62
C PHE A 356 1.20 10.62 19.20
N LEU A 357 1.49 9.50 18.55
CA LEU A 357 1.30 8.16 19.11
C LEU A 357 2.20 7.94 20.34
N ALA A 358 3.48 8.33 20.25
CA ALA A 358 4.41 8.30 21.37
C ALA A 358 3.95 9.22 22.52
N LEU A 359 3.41 10.39 22.21
CA LEU A 359 2.83 11.32 23.19
C LEU A 359 1.65 10.72 23.94
N LEU A 360 0.70 10.10 23.23
CA LEU A 360 -0.45 9.44 23.85
C LEU A 360 -0.01 8.25 24.71
N ALA A 361 0.94 7.44 24.24
CA ALA A 361 1.51 6.33 25.02
C ALA A 361 2.16 6.84 26.32
N ALA A 362 2.99 7.88 26.24
CA ALA A 362 3.62 8.50 27.40
C ALA A 362 2.57 9.03 28.40
N TRP A 363 1.53 9.70 27.90
CA TRP A 363 0.42 10.15 28.73
C TRP A 363 -0.28 8.99 29.47
N LEU A 364 -0.53 7.87 28.81
CA LEU A 364 -1.18 6.72 29.44
C LEU A 364 -0.35 6.16 30.62
N LEU A 365 0.98 6.16 30.46
CA LEU A 365 1.91 5.58 31.42
C LEU A 365 2.19 6.49 32.63
N VAL A 366 2.46 7.79 32.39
CA VAL A 366 2.92 8.72 33.45
C VAL A 366 2.03 9.95 33.63
N GLY A 367 0.98 10.10 32.83
CA GLY A 367 0.04 11.21 32.93
C GLY A 367 -0.66 11.23 34.29
N ARG A 368 -0.68 12.41 34.93
CA ARG A 368 -1.45 12.61 36.16
C ARG A 368 -2.93 12.49 35.84
N ARG A 369 -3.60 11.46 36.37
CA ARG A 369 -5.06 11.35 36.26
C ARG A 369 -5.68 12.52 37.02
N GLY A 370 -6.39 13.39 36.31
CA GLY A 370 -7.39 14.25 36.95
C GLY A 370 -8.36 13.37 37.76
N THR A 371 -8.39 13.64 39.05
CA THR A 371 -9.40 13.31 40.08
C THR A 371 -10.57 12.38 39.71
N ALA A 372 -10.71 11.32 40.54
CA ALA A 372 -11.94 10.64 40.96
C ALA A 372 -13.08 10.46 39.93
N GLY A 373 -13.19 9.26 39.31
CA GLY A 373 -14.43 8.88 38.60
C GLY A 373 -14.33 7.88 37.44
N SER A 374 -13.25 7.09 37.33
CA SER A 374 -13.20 6.01 36.32
C SER A 374 -14.18 4.88 36.69
N PRO A 375 -15.01 4.36 35.77
CA PRO A 375 -15.87 3.21 36.03
C PRO A 375 -15.08 1.94 36.37
N VAL A 376 -13.77 1.89 36.04
CA VAL A 376 -12.88 0.80 36.47
C VAL A 376 -12.66 0.80 37.98
N SER A 377 -12.71 1.96 38.65
CA SER A 377 -12.63 2.03 40.11
C SER A 377 -13.96 1.69 40.81
N LYS A 378 -15.02 1.37 40.06
CA LYS A 378 -16.33 0.92 40.58
C LYS A 378 -16.63 -0.55 40.29
N LEU A 379 -15.78 -1.25 39.54
CA LEU A 379 -15.79 -2.71 39.51
C LEU A 379 -15.23 -3.21 40.85
N ARG A 380 -16.13 -3.42 41.82
CA ARG A 380 -15.85 -4.22 43.02
C ARG A 380 -15.71 -5.68 42.60
N ILE A 381 -14.55 -6.03 42.06
CA ILE A 381 -14.09 -7.42 42.03
C ILE A 381 -13.55 -7.71 43.44
N PRO A 382 -13.99 -8.79 44.12
CA PRO A 382 -13.49 -9.12 45.44
C PRO A 382 -11.96 -9.26 45.41
N THR A 383 -11.34 -8.71 46.45
CA THR A 383 -9.94 -8.31 46.54
C THR A 383 -8.92 -9.45 46.44
N LEU A 384 -8.25 -9.57 45.29
CA LEU A 384 -6.81 -9.81 45.31
C LEU A 384 -6.13 -8.43 45.45
N ARG A 385 -5.32 -8.23 46.50
CA ARG A 385 -4.41 -7.08 46.61
C ARG A 385 -3.29 -7.23 45.58
N LEU A 386 -3.58 -6.94 44.32
CA LEU A 386 -2.55 -6.86 43.28
C LEU A 386 -1.68 -5.62 43.56
N PRO A 387 -0.33 -5.74 43.58
CA PRO A 387 0.55 -4.59 43.73
C PRO A 387 0.34 -3.58 42.59
N ASN A 388 0.73 -2.31 42.78
CA ASN A 388 0.68 -1.30 41.73
C ASN A 388 1.66 -1.69 40.60
N LEU A 389 1.17 -2.38 39.57
CA LEU A 389 1.98 -2.88 38.45
C LEU A 389 2.40 -1.79 37.45
N ARG A 390 2.02 -0.53 37.66
CA ARG A 390 2.36 0.58 36.75
C ARG A 390 3.86 0.80 36.51
N PRO A 391 4.73 0.90 37.53
CA PRO A 391 6.17 1.01 37.31
C PRO A 391 6.73 -0.17 36.53
N LEU A 392 6.23 -1.39 36.79
CA LEU A 392 6.62 -2.58 36.04
C LEU A 392 6.19 -2.49 34.57
N PHE A 393 4.95 -2.04 34.31
CA PHE A 393 4.46 -1.85 32.95
C PHE A 393 5.22 -0.73 32.20
N LEU A 394 5.51 0.39 32.87
CA LEU A 394 6.35 1.46 32.33
C LEU A 394 7.76 0.94 32.00
N ALA A 395 8.39 0.21 32.92
CA ALA A 395 9.71 -0.39 32.72
C ALA A 395 9.68 -1.38 31.55
N LEU A 396 8.66 -2.23 31.45
CA LEU A 396 8.49 -3.19 30.37
C LEU A 396 8.32 -2.51 29.01
N VAL A 397 7.48 -1.46 28.93
CA VAL A 397 7.31 -0.70 27.68
C VAL A 397 8.61 0.03 27.32
N LEU A 398 9.24 0.73 28.25
CA LEU A 398 10.47 1.48 27.99
C LEU A 398 11.63 0.57 27.59
N LEU A 399 11.90 -0.48 28.38
CA LEU A 399 12.94 -1.45 28.09
C LEU A 399 12.64 -2.20 26.78
N GLY A 400 11.40 -2.63 26.57
CA GLY A 400 11.00 -3.31 25.34
C GLY A 400 11.14 -2.43 24.10
N THR A 401 10.82 -1.14 24.20
CA THR A 401 11.01 -0.16 23.12
C THR A 401 12.49 0.07 22.86
N PHE A 402 13.30 0.22 23.91
CA PHE A 402 14.75 0.36 23.79
C PHE A 402 15.38 -0.88 23.14
N LEU A 403 15.01 -2.07 23.59
CA LEU A 403 15.48 -3.33 23.00
C LEU A 403 15.07 -3.44 21.54
N TRP A 404 13.86 -3.03 21.17
CA TRP A 404 13.44 -3.02 19.77
C TRP A 404 14.25 -2.05 18.90
N ALA A 405 14.44 -0.81 19.36
CA ALA A 405 15.26 0.17 18.68
C ALA A 405 16.73 -0.28 18.57
N PHE A 406 17.26 -0.87 19.64
CA PHE A 406 18.58 -1.46 19.66
C PHE A 406 18.69 -2.60 18.64
N ALA A 407 17.70 -3.50 18.60
CA ALA A 407 17.67 -4.61 17.66
C ALA A 407 17.72 -4.14 16.20
N PHE A 408 16.95 -3.10 15.88
CA PHE A 408 16.93 -2.49 14.55
C PHE A 408 18.26 -1.82 14.20
N THR A 409 18.86 -1.03 15.11
CA THR A 409 20.14 -0.36 14.83
C THR A 409 21.31 -1.33 14.64
N ARG A 410 21.19 -2.61 15.06
CA ARG A 410 22.16 -3.66 14.71
C ARG A 410 22.30 -3.90 13.21
N ILE A 411 21.31 -3.52 12.41
CA ILE A 411 21.41 -3.56 10.94
C ILE A 411 22.59 -2.70 10.47
N TYR A 412 22.65 -1.46 10.96
CA TYR A 412 23.67 -0.47 10.59
C TYR A 412 25.04 -0.72 11.20
N ALA A 413 25.15 -1.63 12.17
CA ALA A 413 26.42 -2.05 12.76
C ALA A 413 27.19 -3.05 11.88
N ARG A 414 26.62 -3.43 10.73
CA ARG A 414 27.19 -4.42 9.80
C ARG A 414 27.40 -3.80 8.42
N PRO A 415 28.32 -4.35 7.62
CA PRO A 415 28.42 -3.97 6.22
C PRO A 415 27.09 -4.22 5.48
N LEU A 416 26.77 -3.33 4.53
CA LEU A 416 25.60 -3.48 3.66
C LEU A 416 25.64 -4.85 2.96
N SER A 417 24.53 -5.57 2.96
CA SER A 417 24.45 -6.95 2.43
C SER A 417 24.93 -7.05 0.98
N ARG A 418 24.70 -6.03 0.14
CA ARG A 418 25.21 -5.96 -1.24
C ARG A 418 26.73 -5.91 -1.33
N ASN A 419 27.39 -5.19 -0.42
CA ASN A 419 28.85 -5.12 -0.38
C ASN A 419 29.44 -6.46 0.08
N THR A 420 28.84 -7.10 1.10
CA THR A 420 29.29 -8.43 1.54
C THR A 420 29.06 -9.49 0.47
N ALA A 421 27.89 -9.49 -0.18
CA ALA A 421 27.58 -10.39 -1.28
C ALA A 421 28.56 -10.19 -2.45
N SER A 422 28.85 -8.95 -2.84
CA SER A 422 29.80 -8.66 -3.93
C SER A 422 31.21 -9.17 -3.61
N ARG A 423 31.70 -8.92 -2.39
CA ARG A 423 32.99 -9.45 -1.92
C ARG A 423 33.02 -10.97 -1.91
N TRP A 424 31.92 -11.61 -1.52
CA TRP A 424 31.81 -13.06 -1.54
C TRP A 424 31.81 -13.58 -2.99
N ILE A 425 31.09 -12.93 -3.91
CA ILE A 425 31.06 -13.31 -5.33
C ILE A 425 32.48 -13.24 -5.91
N TYR A 426 33.19 -12.12 -5.73
CA TYR A 426 34.59 -11.97 -6.18
C TYR A 426 35.61 -12.92 -5.54
N ARG A 427 35.23 -13.68 -4.51
CA ARG A 427 36.08 -14.69 -3.88
C ARG A 427 35.69 -16.11 -4.29
N ASN A 428 34.40 -16.37 -4.49
CA ASN A 428 33.84 -17.72 -4.60
C ASN A 428 33.34 -18.07 -6.01
N ILE A 429 32.96 -17.08 -6.82
CA ILE A 429 32.51 -17.28 -8.19
C ILE A 429 33.71 -17.06 -9.13
N PRO A 430 34.22 -18.10 -9.79
CA PRO A 430 35.44 -17.99 -10.59
C PRO A 430 35.24 -17.11 -11.82
N THR A 431 36.26 -16.34 -12.18
CA THR A 431 36.31 -15.61 -13.46
C THR A 431 36.86 -16.52 -14.57
N ALA A 432 37.12 -16.03 -15.78
CA ALA A 432 37.71 -16.84 -16.85
C ALA A 432 39.05 -17.50 -16.42
N ILE A 433 39.92 -16.77 -15.70
CA ILE A 433 41.23 -17.25 -15.24
C ILE A 433 41.43 -16.96 -13.74
N THR A 434 41.95 -17.93 -13.00
CA THR A 434 42.33 -17.80 -11.59
C THR A 434 43.81 -18.15 -11.39
N LEU A 435 44.57 -17.26 -10.76
CA LEU A 435 45.91 -17.58 -10.27
C LEU A 435 45.82 -18.22 -8.88
N LEU A 436 46.49 -19.35 -8.72
CA LEU A 436 46.67 -20.00 -7.43
C LEU A 436 48.02 -19.55 -6.86
N TYR A 437 47.99 -18.76 -5.78
CA TYR A 437 49.17 -18.16 -5.17
C TYR A 437 49.14 -18.22 -3.64
N ALA A 438 50.30 -18.26 -2.99
CA ALA A 438 50.41 -18.18 -1.54
C ALA A 438 50.88 -16.76 -1.13
N PRO A 439 50.14 -16.03 -0.28
CA PRO A 439 50.57 -14.72 0.20
C PRO A 439 51.84 -14.79 1.07
N GLU A 440 52.59 -13.69 1.18
CA GLU A 440 53.79 -13.63 2.02
C GLU A 440 53.50 -14.04 3.49
N GLY A 441 54.21 -15.06 3.97
CA GLY A 441 54.06 -15.60 5.34
C GLY A 441 52.98 -16.69 5.50
N GLY A 442 52.22 -17.02 4.46
CA GLY A 442 51.30 -18.15 4.45
C GLY A 442 52.00 -19.49 4.25
N ASP A 443 51.41 -20.57 4.74
CA ASP A 443 51.93 -21.92 4.51
C ASP A 443 51.91 -22.25 2.99
N ALA A 444 52.94 -22.92 2.49
CA ALA A 444 53.07 -23.22 1.06
C ALA A 444 51.99 -24.20 0.54
N GLN A 445 51.23 -24.81 1.45
CA GLN A 445 50.09 -25.66 1.16
C GLN A 445 48.75 -24.90 1.10
N ASP A 446 48.63 -23.73 1.75
CA ASP A 446 47.43 -22.90 1.76
C ASP A 446 47.45 -21.90 0.59
N LEU A 447 47.01 -22.36 -0.58
CA LEU A 447 46.89 -21.53 -1.78
C LEU A 447 45.68 -20.60 -1.68
N ALA A 448 45.93 -19.29 -1.70
CA ALA A 448 44.92 -18.28 -1.98
C ALA A 448 44.64 -18.22 -3.49
N ALA A 449 43.37 -18.08 -3.88
CA ALA A 449 42.99 -17.87 -5.26
C ALA A 449 42.88 -16.36 -5.53
N LEU A 450 43.79 -15.80 -6.34
CA LEU A 450 43.58 -14.48 -6.95
C LEU A 450 42.80 -14.68 -8.25
N GLN A 451 41.58 -14.16 -8.28
CA GLN A 451 40.81 -14.10 -9.51
C GLN A 451 41.33 -12.93 -10.35
N LEU A 452 41.64 -13.19 -11.62
CA LEU A 452 42.14 -12.17 -12.54
C LEU A 452 41.02 -11.56 -13.37
N GLU A 453 41.16 -10.26 -13.63
CA GLU A 453 40.38 -9.53 -14.63
C GLU A 453 40.86 -9.93 -16.01
N VAL A 454 40.02 -10.63 -16.76
CA VAL A 454 40.31 -11.00 -18.13
C VAL A 454 39.22 -10.37 -19.00
N PRO A 455 39.48 -9.23 -19.66
CA PRO A 455 38.50 -8.64 -20.54
C PRO A 455 38.27 -9.56 -21.74
N VAL A 456 37.20 -10.36 -21.69
CA VAL A 456 36.75 -11.22 -22.78
C VAL A 456 35.61 -10.51 -23.51
N VAL A 457 35.89 -9.64 -24.47
CA VAL A 457 34.84 -8.89 -25.18
C VAL A 457 34.89 -9.16 -26.69
N PRO A 458 33.76 -9.52 -27.35
CA PRO A 458 32.43 -9.84 -26.82
C PRO A 458 32.17 -11.36 -26.69
N ASN A 459 31.58 -11.80 -25.58
CA ASN A 459 30.96 -13.13 -25.36
C ASN A 459 31.81 -14.40 -25.60
N GLY A 460 33.12 -14.24 -25.57
CA GLY A 460 34.05 -15.31 -25.84
C GLY A 460 35.18 -14.78 -26.70
N TYR A 461 36.39 -15.20 -26.38
CA TYR A 461 37.57 -14.82 -27.12
C TYR A 461 38.23 -16.09 -27.62
N THR A 462 38.18 -16.29 -28.94
CA THR A 462 38.86 -17.40 -29.60
C THR A 462 40.28 -16.98 -29.91
N PHE A 463 41.26 -17.80 -29.54
CA PHE A 463 42.66 -17.43 -29.66
C PHE A 463 43.56 -18.63 -30.01
N ASN A 464 44.63 -18.37 -30.76
CA ASN A 464 45.74 -19.28 -30.99
C ASN A 464 47.00 -18.50 -31.39
N ASP A 465 48.14 -19.19 -31.49
CA ASP A 465 49.42 -18.55 -31.82
C ASP A 465 49.47 -17.94 -33.24
N ALA A 466 48.55 -18.34 -34.13
CA ALA A 466 48.47 -17.85 -35.50
C ALA A 466 47.56 -16.61 -35.69
N SER A 467 46.67 -16.31 -34.73
CA SER A 467 45.66 -15.25 -34.85
C SER A 467 45.91 -14.14 -33.83
N VAL A 468 45.64 -14.41 -32.55
CA VAL A 468 45.82 -13.45 -31.46
C VAL A 468 46.27 -14.19 -30.20
N VAL A 469 47.29 -13.67 -29.52
CA VAL A 469 47.73 -14.18 -28.22
C VAL A 469 46.91 -13.50 -27.14
N GLN A 470 46.33 -14.29 -26.23
CA GLN A 470 45.60 -13.75 -25.10
C GLN A 470 46.61 -13.19 -24.08
N THR A 471 46.56 -11.89 -23.83
CA THR A 471 47.47 -11.21 -22.90
C THR A 471 46.66 -10.47 -21.84
N VAL A 472 46.91 -10.78 -20.56
CA VAL A 472 46.22 -10.18 -19.42
C VAL A 472 47.22 -9.45 -18.55
N ARG A 473 46.91 -8.19 -18.24
CA ARG A 473 47.66 -7.41 -17.27
C ARG A 473 47.25 -7.79 -15.85
N LEU A 474 48.24 -8.01 -15.00
CA LEU A 474 48.11 -8.45 -13.62
C LEU A 474 48.71 -7.40 -12.71
N LYS A 475 48.03 -7.10 -11.61
CA LYS A 475 48.57 -6.29 -10.52
C LYS A 475 48.16 -6.90 -9.20
N LEU A 476 49.12 -7.33 -8.39
CA LEU A 476 48.78 -7.97 -7.12
C LEU A 476 48.54 -6.94 -6.02
N PRO A 477 47.47 -7.09 -5.23
CA PRO A 477 47.22 -6.24 -4.08
C PRO A 477 48.20 -6.50 -2.93
N THR A 478 48.77 -7.72 -2.85
CA THR A 478 49.76 -8.16 -1.86
C THR A 478 50.80 -9.04 -2.55
N GLY A 479 52.05 -9.01 -2.09
CA GLY A 479 53.09 -9.89 -2.61
C GLY A 479 52.80 -11.36 -2.33
N GLY A 480 53.34 -12.27 -3.15
CA GLY A 480 53.14 -13.69 -2.94
C GLY A 480 53.77 -14.59 -4.01
N ARG A 481 53.68 -15.91 -3.79
CA ARG A 481 54.24 -16.94 -4.68
C ARG A 481 53.14 -17.61 -5.51
N VAL A 482 53.13 -17.38 -6.82
CA VAL A 482 52.20 -18.02 -7.77
C VAL A 482 52.68 -19.43 -8.09
N ARG A 483 51.80 -20.42 -7.94
CA ARG A 483 52.10 -21.84 -8.18
C ARG A 483 51.46 -22.38 -9.46
N ALA A 484 50.27 -21.90 -9.80
CA ALA A 484 49.54 -22.41 -10.96
C ALA A 484 48.58 -21.36 -11.53
N VAL A 485 48.24 -21.54 -12.81
CA VAL A 485 47.17 -20.84 -13.50
C VAL A 485 46.03 -21.82 -13.73
N ARG A 486 44.83 -21.48 -13.29
CA ARG A 486 43.62 -22.25 -13.56
C ARG A 486 42.75 -21.50 -14.57
N TYR A 487 42.50 -22.14 -15.70
CA TYR A 487 41.52 -21.71 -16.68
C TYR A 487 40.18 -22.34 -16.32
N ASN A 488 39.20 -21.51 -15.95
CA ASN A 488 37.92 -22.02 -15.45
C ASN A 488 36.94 -22.34 -16.59
N ARG A 489 37.18 -21.81 -17.79
CA ARG A 489 36.39 -22.11 -19.00
C ARG A 489 37.24 -22.01 -20.26
N LEU A 490 37.60 -23.17 -20.80
CA LEU A 490 38.13 -23.33 -22.15
C LEU A 490 37.31 -24.40 -22.86
N SER A 491 37.01 -24.19 -24.14
CA SER A 491 36.33 -25.14 -24.99
C SER A 491 36.94 -25.13 -26.39
N ASP A 492 36.78 -26.24 -27.10
CA ASP A 492 37.17 -26.36 -28.51
C ASP A 492 36.02 -25.93 -29.43
N PRO A 493 36.09 -24.75 -30.08
CA PRO A 493 35.08 -24.29 -31.03
C PRO A 493 34.96 -25.15 -32.29
N MET A 494 35.97 -25.95 -32.65
CA MET A 494 35.97 -26.78 -33.85
C MET A 494 35.39 -28.18 -33.61
N ALA A 495 35.28 -28.58 -32.35
CA ALA A 495 34.76 -29.87 -31.91
C ALA A 495 35.50 -31.06 -32.55
N ASP A 496 36.81 -30.92 -32.70
CA ASP A 496 37.67 -31.95 -33.24
C ASP A 496 38.28 -32.81 -32.11
N PRO A 497 38.71 -34.05 -32.38
CA PRO A 497 39.16 -34.96 -31.35
C PRO A 497 40.63 -34.73 -30.92
N GLU A 498 41.36 -33.81 -31.54
CA GLU A 498 42.80 -33.62 -31.27
C GLU A 498 43.01 -32.74 -30.02
N PRO A 499 43.99 -33.05 -29.17
CA PRO A 499 44.28 -32.24 -27.99
C PRO A 499 44.93 -30.90 -28.36
N GLU A 500 44.53 -29.84 -27.67
CA GLU A 500 45.15 -28.52 -27.78
C GLU A 500 46.30 -28.38 -26.77
N ARG A 501 47.48 -28.03 -27.28
CA ARG A 501 48.62 -27.70 -26.44
C ARG A 501 48.50 -26.26 -25.98
N VAL A 502 48.14 -26.04 -24.72
CA VAL A 502 47.99 -24.71 -24.11
C VAL A 502 49.23 -24.35 -23.31
N ARG A 503 49.79 -23.17 -23.57
CA ARG A 503 50.98 -22.60 -22.93
C ARG A 503 50.60 -21.35 -22.15
N ALA A 504 50.91 -21.30 -20.86
CA ALA A 504 50.79 -20.11 -20.04
C ALA A 504 52.17 -19.53 -19.72
N VAL A 505 52.38 -18.25 -20.03
CA VAL A 505 53.62 -17.51 -19.79
C VAL A 505 53.35 -16.34 -18.85
N LEU A 506 54.01 -16.32 -17.69
CA LEU A 506 54.00 -15.19 -16.78
C LEU A 506 55.23 -14.33 -17.05
N ALA A 507 55.08 -13.05 -17.38
CA ALA A 507 56.16 -12.18 -17.87
C ALA A 507 56.15 -10.77 -17.26
N LEU A 508 57.26 -10.05 -17.46
CA LEU A 508 57.44 -8.63 -17.09
C LEU A 508 57.11 -7.66 -18.22
N ASP A 509 56.68 -8.14 -19.39
CA ASP A 509 56.30 -7.34 -20.54
C ASP A 509 55.11 -7.98 -21.28
N PRO A 510 54.28 -7.18 -21.98
CA PRO A 510 53.10 -7.66 -22.69
C PRO A 510 53.40 -8.57 -23.89
N GLU A 511 54.61 -8.54 -24.45
CA GLU A 511 55.01 -9.41 -25.57
C GLU A 511 55.55 -10.78 -25.12
N GLY A 512 55.80 -10.96 -23.81
CA GLY A 512 56.35 -12.18 -23.23
C GLY A 512 57.84 -12.40 -23.52
N LYS A 513 58.61 -11.33 -23.78
CA LYS A 513 60.06 -11.38 -24.08
C LYS A 513 60.92 -11.58 -22.82
N GLN A 514 60.41 -11.22 -21.64
CA GLN A 514 61.02 -11.38 -20.33
C GLN A 514 60.14 -12.32 -19.46
N PRO A 515 60.12 -13.64 -19.77
CA PRO A 515 59.32 -14.60 -19.01
C PRO A 515 59.91 -14.83 -17.62
N LEU A 516 59.04 -14.81 -16.61
CA LEU A 516 59.33 -15.23 -15.23
C LEU A 516 59.09 -16.73 -15.05
N ALA A 517 58.06 -17.28 -15.68
CA ALA A 517 57.81 -18.71 -15.76
C ALA A 517 56.92 -19.07 -16.95
N THR A 518 57.09 -20.30 -17.43
CA THR A 518 56.28 -20.89 -18.50
C THR A 518 55.83 -22.28 -18.08
N VAL A 519 54.60 -22.64 -18.43
CA VAL A 519 54.04 -23.97 -18.27
C VAL A 519 53.23 -24.34 -19.50
N GLU A 520 53.29 -25.61 -19.89
CA GLU A 520 52.58 -26.16 -21.04
C GLU A 520 51.87 -27.44 -20.62
N ALA A 521 50.67 -27.64 -21.15
CA ALA A 521 49.92 -28.89 -20.99
C ALA A 521 49.13 -29.19 -22.27
N GLU A 522 49.02 -30.47 -22.60
CA GLU A 522 48.05 -30.95 -23.59
C GLU A 522 46.71 -31.12 -22.89
N LEU A 523 45.69 -30.42 -23.41
CA LEU A 523 44.34 -30.43 -22.89
C LEU A 523 43.44 -31.09 -23.92
N HIS A 524 42.58 -32.00 -23.48
CA HIS A 524 41.44 -32.43 -24.29
C HIS A 524 40.27 -31.53 -23.93
N LEU A 525 40.05 -30.49 -24.73
CA LEU A 525 38.97 -29.54 -24.47
C LEU A 525 37.61 -30.14 -24.85
N GLU A 526 36.57 -29.71 -24.14
CA GLU A 526 35.21 -30.10 -24.48
C GLU A 526 34.76 -29.29 -25.71
N PRO A 527 34.06 -29.92 -26.68
CA PRO A 527 33.56 -29.23 -27.86
C PRO A 527 32.62 -28.08 -27.46
N GLN A 528 32.67 -26.99 -28.21
CA GLN A 528 31.71 -25.90 -28.09
C GLN A 528 30.34 -26.44 -28.47
N GLU A 529 29.46 -26.50 -27.48
CA GLU A 529 28.05 -26.80 -27.69
C GLU A 529 27.44 -25.88 -28.76
N ALA A 530 26.61 -26.45 -29.64
CA ALA A 530 25.95 -25.74 -30.73
C ALA A 530 25.19 -24.51 -30.25
N GLN A 531 24.96 -23.53 -31.14
CA GLN A 531 24.13 -22.36 -30.82
C GLN A 531 22.76 -22.82 -30.29
N GLY A 532 22.49 -22.55 -29.01
CA GLY A 532 21.21 -22.88 -28.37
C GLY A 532 21.20 -24.13 -27.47
N THR A 533 22.33 -24.84 -27.32
CA THR A 533 22.50 -25.85 -26.26
C THR A 533 23.06 -25.23 -24.98
N PRO A 534 22.60 -25.65 -23.78
CA PRO A 534 22.98 -25.00 -22.54
C PRO A 534 24.36 -25.44 -22.07
N PHE A 535 25.30 -24.49 -22.11
CA PHE A 535 26.70 -24.69 -21.74
C PHE A 535 26.85 -25.55 -20.48
N SER A 536 27.26 -26.81 -20.69
CA SER A 536 27.87 -27.65 -19.67
C SER A 536 28.93 -26.85 -18.90
N TYR A 537 29.07 -27.11 -17.60
CA TYR A 537 30.24 -26.66 -16.85
C TYR A 537 31.47 -27.35 -17.43
N GLY A 538 32.11 -26.70 -18.40
CA GLY A 538 33.40 -27.15 -18.90
C GLY A 538 34.36 -27.38 -17.74
N ARG A 539 35.10 -28.48 -17.79
CA ARG A 539 36.06 -28.84 -16.77
C ARG A 539 37.12 -27.73 -16.60
N PRO A 540 37.47 -27.30 -15.38
CA PRO A 540 38.56 -26.35 -15.19
C PRO A 540 39.91 -27.03 -15.44
N TYR A 541 40.81 -26.36 -16.14
CA TYR A 541 42.16 -26.84 -16.46
C TYR A 541 43.19 -26.07 -15.64
N THR A 542 44.04 -26.78 -14.89
CA THR A 542 45.05 -26.16 -14.01
C THR A 542 46.45 -26.50 -14.52
N LEU A 543 47.20 -25.47 -14.91
CA LEU A 543 48.58 -25.58 -15.35
C LEU A 543 49.50 -25.14 -14.20
N THR A 544 50.32 -26.06 -13.70
CA THR A 544 51.21 -25.82 -12.54
C THR A 544 52.60 -25.44 -13.02
N PHE A 545 53.10 -24.29 -12.57
CA PHE A 545 54.46 -23.86 -12.90
C PHE A 545 55.49 -24.81 -12.26
N PRO A 546 56.63 -25.08 -12.93
CA PRO A 546 57.67 -25.98 -12.40
C PRO A 546 58.21 -25.56 -11.02
N SER A 547 58.30 -24.25 -10.79
CA SER A 547 58.69 -23.64 -9.51
C SER A 547 57.76 -22.47 -9.21
N PRO A 548 57.37 -22.22 -7.94
CA PRO A 548 56.57 -21.06 -7.59
C PRO A 548 57.27 -19.74 -7.93
N VAL A 549 56.55 -18.80 -8.52
CA VAL A 549 57.07 -17.48 -8.94
C VAL A 549 56.71 -16.43 -7.91
N THR A 550 57.70 -15.74 -7.35
CA THR A 550 57.48 -14.64 -6.41
C THR A 550 57.11 -13.36 -7.17
N LEU A 551 55.98 -12.76 -6.82
CA LEU A 551 55.50 -11.50 -7.37
C LEU A 551 55.44 -10.42 -6.28
N GLU A 552 55.88 -9.22 -6.64
CA GLU A 552 55.95 -8.05 -5.77
C GLU A 552 54.60 -7.32 -5.73
N PRO A 553 54.18 -6.80 -4.57
CA PRO A 553 52.95 -6.01 -4.47
C PRO A 553 53.03 -4.74 -5.33
N GLY A 554 51.96 -4.43 -6.05
CA GLY A 554 51.83 -3.18 -6.81
C GLY A 554 52.63 -3.11 -8.12
N ARG A 555 53.49 -4.08 -8.42
CA ARG A 555 54.18 -4.20 -9.73
C ARG A 555 53.24 -4.80 -10.78
N GLU A 556 53.40 -4.38 -12.04
CA GLU A 556 52.65 -4.91 -13.17
C GLU A 556 53.35 -6.16 -13.73
N TYR A 557 52.55 -7.19 -14.01
CA TYR A 557 52.95 -8.43 -14.65
C TYR A 557 51.97 -8.75 -15.77
N TRP A 558 52.35 -9.64 -16.68
CA TRP A 558 51.50 -10.08 -17.78
C TRP A 558 51.38 -11.60 -17.79
N LEU A 559 50.16 -12.11 -17.91
CA LEU A 559 49.88 -13.52 -18.20
C LEU A 559 49.51 -13.64 -19.67
N LEU A 560 50.33 -14.33 -20.44
CA LEU A 560 50.05 -14.66 -21.83
C LEU A 560 49.59 -16.11 -21.92
N THR A 561 48.46 -16.36 -22.57
CA THR A 561 47.99 -17.70 -22.93
C THR A 561 48.14 -17.91 -24.43
N ARG A 562 48.88 -18.96 -24.79
CA ARG A 562 49.26 -19.34 -26.15
C ARG A 562 48.77 -20.75 -26.46
N VAL A 563 48.48 -21.01 -27.73
CA VAL A 563 48.09 -22.32 -28.24
C VAL A 563 49.04 -22.68 -29.38
N PRO A 564 50.27 -23.15 -29.07
CA PRO A 564 51.30 -23.46 -30.06
C PRO A 564 50.95 -24.61 -31.01
N GLN A 565 50.04 -25.51 -30.61
CA GLN A 565 49.63 -26.66 -31.42
C GLN A 565 48.16 -27.00 -31.11
N GLY A 566 47.36 -27.29 -32.14
CA GLY A 566 45.93 -27.57 -32.03
C GLY A 566 45.04 -26.49 -32.67
N ALA A 567 43.73 -26.69 -32.59
CA ALA A 567 42.73 -25.73 -33.06
C ALA A 567 42.67 -24.46 -32.18
N PRO A 568 42.07 -23.36 -32.66
CA PRO A 568 41.84 -22.17 -31.84
C PRO A 568 40.99 -22.48 -30.61
N VAL A 569 41.36 -22.00 -29.43
CA VAL A 569 40.64 -22.26 -28.19
C VAL A 569 39.70 -21.11 -27.86
N LEU A 570 38.47 -21.41 -27.42
CA LEU A 570 37.50 -20.42 -26.94
C LEU A 570 37.63 -20.25 -25.42
N MET A 571 37.94 -19.04 -24.96
CA MET A 571 37.86 -18.66 -23.55
C MET A 571 36.61 -17.83 -23.30
N ARG A 572 35.87 -18.14 -22.22
CA ARG A 572 34.68 -17.38 -21.85
C ARG A 572 34.63 -17.08 -20.36
N SER A 573 34.10 -15.92 -19.99
CA SER A 573 33.74 -15.65 -18.60
C SER A 573 32.35 -16.21 -18.24
N LEU A 574 32.03 -16.21 -16.95
CA LEU A 574 30.72 -16.60 -16.46
C LEU A 574 29.68 -15.51 -16.73
N VAL A 575 28.45 -15.94 -17.00
CA VAL A 575 27.28 -15.08 -17.16
C VAL A 575 26.52 -14.99 -15.83
N ILE A 576 26.39 -13.77 -15.32
CA ILE A 576 25.61 -13.44 -14.13
C ILE A 576 24.30 -12.81 -14.58
N ALA A 577 23.20 -13.50 -14.31
CA ALA A 577 21.86 -13.04 -14.62
C ALA A 577 21.29 -12.26 -13.44
N ASN A 578 21.10 -10.95 -13.66
CA ASN A 578 20.44 -10.03 -12.73
C ASN A 578 19.01 -9.72 -13.19
N GLU A 579 18.16 -9.31 -12.28
CA GLU A 579 16.78 -8.91 -12.59
C GLU A 579 16.70 -7.42 -12.96
N ARG A 580 15.92 -7.11 -14.00
CA ARG A 580 15.45 -5.76 -14.30
C ARG A 580 14.56 -5.31 -13.14
N TRP A 581 14.63 -4.02 -12.78
CA TRP A 581 13.96 -3.41 -11.63
C TRP A 581 14.61 -3.62 -10.24
N ASP A 582 15.73 -4.34 -10.19
CA ASP A 582 16.61 -4.40 -9.00
C ASP A 582 18.04 -3.93 -9.33
N ASP A 583 18.82 -3.73 -8.28
CA ASP A 583 20.22 -3.32 -8.39
C ASP A 583 21.07 -4.51 -8.85
N GLY A 584 21.89 -4.26 -9.88
CA GLY A 584 22.78 -5.27 -10.43
C GLY A 584 23.93 -5.56 -9.47
N LEU A 585 24.22 -6.84 -9.27
CA LEU A 585 25.38 -7.32 -8.53
C LEU A 585 26.28 -8.17 -9.43
N PRO A 586 27.58 -8.26 -9.13
CA PRO A 586 28.31 -7.59 -8.02
C PRO A 586 28.51 -6.08 -8.22
N LEU A 587 28.61 -5.33 -7.12
CA LEU A 587 29.00 -3.92 -7.13
C LEU A 587 30.52 -3.75 -7.30
N PRO A 588 30.99 -2.61 -7.87
CA PRO A 588 32.40 -2.26 -7.85
C PRO A 588 32.86 -1.99 -6.41
N VAL A 589 33.66 -2.90 -5.84
CA VAL A 589 34.19 -2.79 -4.47
C VAL A 589 35.63 -3.28 -4.41
N ASP A 590 36.42 -2.69 -3.50
CA ASP A 590 37.83 -3.03 -3.28
C ASP A 590 38.68 -2.96 -4.57
N GLY A 591 38.34 -2.05 -5.48
CA GLY A 591 39.05 -1.81 -6.75
C GLY A 591 38.71 -2.79 -7.89
N LYS A 592 37.76 -3.70 -7.69
CA LYS A 592 37.29 -4.66 -8.70
C LYS A 592 36.02 -4.14 -9.37
N ASP A 593 35.94 -4.27 -10.70
CA ASP A 593 34.72 -4.00 -11.48
C ASP A 593 34.21 -5.29 -12.14
N ALA A 594 33.05 -5.78 -11.66
CA ALA A 594 32.43 -7.00 -12.14
C ALA A 594 32.20 -7.02 -13.66
N PHE A 595 31.64 -5.94 -14.22
CA PHE A 595 31.18 -5.94 -15.61
C PHE A 595 32.12 -5.17 -16.54
N GLY A 596 33.21 -4.62 -16.02
CA GLY A 596 34.30 -4.09 -16.82
C GLY A 596 35.16 -5.20 -17.47
N ALA A 597 35.35 -6.34 -16.79
CA ALA A 597 36.16 -7.45 -17.31
C ALA A 597 35.99 -8.81 -16.59
N LEU A 598 35.26 -8.91 -15.47
CA LEU A 598 35.26 -10.13 -14.64
C LEU A 598 34.15 -11.11 -15.02
N TYR A 599 32.95 -10.61 -15.31
CA TYR A 599 31.74 -11.38 -15.61
C TYR A 599 30.96 -10.74 -16.75
N HIS A 600 30.07 -11.50 -17.37
CA HIS A 600 29.14 -11.00 -18.38
C HIS A 600 27.71 -10.92 -17.84
N ASN A 601 26.95 -9.96 -18.36
CA ASN A 601 25.50 -9.95 -18.26
C ASN A 601 24.87 -10.83 -19.35
N LEU A 602 23.56 -11.05 -19.30
CA LEU A 602 22.83 -11.78 -20.34
C LEU A 602 22.93 -11.06 -21.69
N SER A 603 23.57 -11.68 -22.66
CA SER A 603 23.66 -11.20 -24.05
C SER A 603 22.36 -11.35 -24.83
N SER A 604 21.47 -12.22 -24.37
CA SER A 604 20.12 -12.40 -24.94
C SER A 604 19.16 -11.23 -24.66
N GLU A 605 19.52 -10.28 -23.78
CA GLU A 605 18.70 -9.09 -23.48
C GLU A 605 19.48 -7.79 -23.74
N PRO A 606 18.86 -6.75 -24.33
CA PRO A 606 19.54 -5.50 -24.66
C PRO A 606 20.16 -4.76 -23.46
N ASP A 607 19.55 -4.89 -22.27
CA ASP A 607 20.01 -4.26 -21.03
C ASP A 607 20.77 -5.24 -20.11
N GLY A 608 21.03 -6.47 -20.57
CA GLY A 608 21.79 -7.45 -19.81
C GLY A 608 21.03 -8.15 -18.68
N LYS A 609 19.72 -7.90 -18.51
CA LYS A 609 18.95 -8.30 -17.32
C LYS A 609 17.69 -9.07 -17.69
N MET A 610 17.30 -10.00 -16.82
CA MET A 610 16.03 -10.73 -16.93
C MET A 610 14.87 -9.77 -16.70
N GLY A 611 13.79 -9.89 -17.48
CA GLY A 611 12.57 -9.07 -17.37
C GLY A 611 11.40 -9.80 -16.67
N PRO A 612 11.45 -10.11 -15.36
CA PRO A 612 10.40 -10.88 -14.71
C PRO A 612 9.06 -10.14 -14.58
N TYR A 613 9.04 -8.81 -14.68
CA TYR A 613 7.80 -8.01 -14.69
C TYR A 613 7.11 -7.92 -16.05
N ASP A 614 7.78 -8.35 -17.13
CA ASP A 614 7.18 -8.41 -18.47
C ASP A 614 5.94 -9.32 -18.45
N GLU A 615 4.98 -9.14 -19.35
CA GLU A 615 3.77 -9.98 -19.33
C GLU A 615 4.07 -11.46 -19.57
N ASP A 616 3.35 -12.35 -18.90
CA ASP A 616 3.52 -13.79 -19.07
C ASP A 616 2.90 -14.25 -20.40
N THR A 617 3.75 -14.37 -21.41
CA THR A 617 3.40 -14.78 -22.77
C THR A 617 4.20 -16.02 -23.19
N PRO A 618 3.78 -16.72 -24.27
CA PRO A 618 4.60 -17.78 -24.88
C PRO A 618 6.02 -17.30 -25.23
N ASP A 619 6.18 -16.04 -25.66
CA ASP A 619 7.49 -15.45 -25.94
C ASP A 619 8.33 -15.31 -24.67
N LYS A 620 7.73 -14.88 -23.54
CA LYS A 620 8.43 -14.81 -22.25
C LYS A 620 8.85 -16.20 -21.75
N LEU A 621 8.06 -17.24 -22.01
CA LEU A 621 8.48 -18.62 -21.75
C LEU A 621 9.75 -18.96 -22.54
N GLN A 622 9.82 -18.63 -23.83
CA GLN A 622 11.04 -18.83 -24.62
C GLN A 622 12.21 -18.02 -24.08
N LYS A 623 11.98 -16.78 -23.64
CA LYS A 623 12.99 -15.98 -22.97
C LYS A 623 13.50 -16.62 -21.69
N PHE A 624 12.64 -17.16 -20.83
CA PHE A 624 13.06 -17.89 -19.63
C PHE A 624 13.96 -19.08 -19.98
N LEU A 625 13.64 -19.84 -21.03
CA LEU A 625 14.49 -20.95 -21.49
C LEU A 625 15.87 -20.43 -21.93
N THR A 626 15.91 -19.37 -22.74
CA THR A 626 17.16 -18.77 -23.21
C THR A 626 17.99 -18.15 -22.08
N TRP A 627 17.38 -17.40 -21.16
CA TRP A 627 18.06 -16.81 -20.01
C TRP A 627 18.66 -17.88 -19.13
N LEU A 628 17.92 -18.96 -18.88
CA LEU A 628 18.38 -20.06 -18.04
C LEU A 628 19.45 -20.91 -18.72
N ASP A 629 19.43 -21.05 -20.04
CA ASP A 629 20.51 -21.69 -20.80
C ASP A 629 21.79 -20.88 -20.74
N GLU A 630 21.68 -19.56 -20.83
CA GLU A 630 22.81 -18.64 -20.83
C GLU A 630 23.41 -18.45 -19.42
N ALA A 631 22.58 -18.30 -18.38
CA ALA A 631 22.99 -17.92 -17.03
C ALA A 631 23.81 -19.01 -16.32
N ASP A 632 24.98 -18.67 -15.78
CA ASP A 632 25.74 -19.57 -14.90
C ASP A 632 25.38 -19.35 -13.42
N VAL A 633 25.05 -18.09 -13.10
CA VAL A 633 24.68 -17.62 -11.77
C VAL A 633 23.46 -16.73 -11.91
N ILE A 634 22.45 -16.94 -11.06
CA ILE A 634 21.28 -16.07 -10.94
C ILE A 634 21.37 -15.34 -9.61
N LEU A 635 21.23 -14.01 -9.65
CA LEU A 635 21.26 -13.16 -8.47
C LEU A 635 19.89 -12.54 -8.23
N LEU A 636 19.29 -12.88 -7.09
CA LEU A 636 18.13 -12.15 -6.57
C LEU A 636 18.65 -11.16 -5.53
N THR A 637 18.48 -9.87 -5.76
CA THR A 637 19.15 -8.82 -4.97
C THR A 637 18.23 -8.13 -3.97
N SER A 638 16.92 -8.41 -4.02
CA SER A 638 15.91 -8.13 -2.99
C SER A 638 14.69 -9.05 -3.14
N ASN A 639 13.68 -8.87 -2.30
CA ASN A 639 12.38 -9.54 -2.42
C ASN A 639 11.36 -8.79 -3.28
N ARG A 640 11.74 -7.69 -3.93
CA ARG A 640 10.81 -6.79 -4.61
C ARG A 640 10.00 -7.46 -5.71
N VAL A 641 10.62 -8.31 -6.52
CA VAL A 641 9.95 -8.99 -7.64
C VAL A 641 9.14 -10.18 -7.16
N TYR A 642 9.81 -11.20 -6.60
CA TYR A 642 9.16 -12.45 -6.25
C TYR A 642 8.07 -12.29 -5.17
N ALA A 643 8.13 -11.26 -4.30
CA ALA A 643 7.09 -10.98 -3.31
C ALA A 643 5.91 -10.16 -3.85
N SER A 644 6.07 -9.46 -4.98
CA SER A 644 5.01 -8.65 -5.57
C SER A 644 4.21 -9.44 -6.61
N VAL A 645 4.86 -10.22 -7.48
CA VAL A 645 4.21 -10.95 -8.59
C VAL A 645 3.22 -12.01 -8.08
N VAL A 646 3.49 -12.62 -6.92
CA VAL A 646 2.58 -13.60 -6.26
C VAL A 646 1.23 -13.00 -5.86
N ARG A 647 1.13 -11.66 -5.81
CA ARG A 647 -0.11 -10.94 -5.52
C ARG A 647 -0.98 -10.78 -6.76
N LEU A 648 -0.44 -11.10 -7.94
CA LEU A 648 -1.08 -10.99 -9.25
C LEU A 648 -1.05 -12.34 -9.99
N PRO A 649 -1.61 -13.42 -9.40
CA PRO A 649 -1.46 -14.78 -9.92
C PRO A 649 -2.12 -15.02 -11.28
N THR A 650 -3.14 -14.24 -11.64
CA THR A 650 -3.80 -14.30 -12.95
C THR A 650 -2.99 -13.64 -14.07
N ARG A 651 -2.07 -12.73 -13.72
CA ARG A 651 -1.21 -12.01 -14.66
C ARG A 651 0.17 -12.63 -14.77
N TYR A 652 0.71 -13.16 -13.67
CA TYR A 652 2.07 -13.69 -13.60
C TYR A 652 2.17 -15.19 -13.23
N PRO A 653 1.34 -16.10 -13.76
CA PRO A 653 1.39 -17.51 -13.37
C PRO A 653 2.68 -18.23 -13.78
N LEU A 654 3.28 -17.88 -14.93
CA LEU A 654 4.56 -18.43 -15.40
C LEU A 654 5.72 -17.92 -14.55
N THR A 655 5.74 -16.63 -14.23
CA THR A 655 6.78 -16.05 -13.37
C THR A 655 6.72 -16.60 -11.94
N ILE A 656 5.51 -16.84 -11.41
CA ILE A 656 5.33 -17.52 -10.12
C ILE A 656 5.84 -18.96 -10.18
N ALA A 657 5.58 -19.69 -11.27
CA ALA A 657 6.09 -21.04 -11.47
C ALA A 657 7.63 -21.06 -11.55
N TYR A 658 8.24 -20.09 -12.25
CA TYR A 658 9.68 -19.89 -12.30
C TYR A 658 10.30 -19.74 -10.91
N TYR A 659 9.84 -18.79 -10.10
CA TYR A 659 10.40 -18.59 -8.75
C TYR A 659 10.18 -19.80 -7.85
N ARG A 660 9.00 -20.44 -7.92
CA ARG A 660 8.71 -21.65 -7.14
C ARG A 660 9.72 -22.75 -7.46
N ALA A 661 9.95 -23.01 -8.75
CA ALA A 661 10.88 -24.04 -9.20
C ALA A 661 12.35 -23.68 -8.93
N LEU A 662 12.73 -22.40 -9.09
CA LEU A 662 14.08 -21.91 -8.77
C LEU A 662 14.40 -22.09 -7.28
N PHE A 663 13.50 -21.69 -6.39
CA PHE A 663 13.70 -21.79 -4.94
C PHE A 663 13.72 -23.25 -4.45
N ALA A 664 12.98 -24.14 -5.12
CA ALA A 664 13.00 -25.58 -4.88
C ALA A 664 14.25 -26.29 -5.47
N GLY A 665 14.97 -25.61 -6.37
CA GLY A 665 16.11 -26.18 -7.11
C GLY A 665 15.73 -27.13 -8.24
N GLU A 666 14.46 -27.13 -8.65
CA GLU A 666 13.93 -28.01 -9.71
C GLU A 666 14.38 -27.58 -11.11
N LEU A 667 14.84 -26.34 -11.26
CA LEU A 667 15.38 -25.81 -12.52
C LEU A 667 16.86 -26.15 -12.74
N GLY A 668 17.48 -26.98 -11.91
CA GLY A 668 18.92 -27.28 -12.00
C GLY A 668 19.83 -26.15 -11.48
N PHE A 669 19.29 -25.23 -10.70
CA PHE A 669 20.03 -24.18 -9.98
C PHE A 669 19.92 -24.41 -8.48
N GLU A 670 21.01 -24.26 -7.74
CA GLU A 670 21.00 -24.38 -6.27
C GLU A 670 21.42 -23.07 -5.60
N PRO A 671 20.77 -22.68 -4.49
CA PRO A 671 21.22 -21.54 -3.71
C PRO A 671 22.56 -21.89 -3.04
N VAL A 672 23.61 -21.14 -3.37
CA VAL A 672 24.96 -21.34 -2.81
C VAL A 672 25.27 -20.38 -1.69
N ALA A 673 24.66 -19.19 -1.71
CA ALA A 673 24.86 -18.19 -0.67
C ALA A 673 23.63 -17.31 -0.47
N GLU A 674 23.39 -16.90 0.77
CA GLU A 674 22.37 -15.93 1.16
C GLU A 674 22.96 -14.88 2.11
N PHE A 675 22.70 -13.60 1.82
CA PHE A 675 23.19 -12.46 2.59
C PHE A 675 22.03 -11.57 3.00
N THR A 676 21.90 -11.33 4.31
CA THR A 676 20.92 -10.38 4.84
C THR A 676 21.30 -9.98 6.26
N SER A 677 20.82 -8.82 6.70
CA SER A 677 21.09 -8.29 8.04
C SER A 677 19.77 -8.02 8.75
N TYR A 678 19.22 -9.02 9.43
CA TYR A 678 17.97 -8.83 10.18
C TYR A 678 18.17 -8.01 11.47
N PRO A 679 17.13 -7.28 11.92
CA PRO A 679 17.06 -6.81 13.31
C PRO A 679 17.34 -7.98 14.27
N ASN A 680 18.21 -7.76 15.26
CA ASN A 680 18.63 -8.84 16.16
C ASN A 680 18.94 -8.39 17.59
N LEU A 681 18.68 -9.29 18.54
CA LEU A 681 19.06 -9.21 19.95
C LEU A 681 19.93 -10.43 20.29
N GLY A 682 21.24 -10.28 20.12
CA GLY A 682 22.18 -11.40 20.29
C GLY A 682 21.83 -12.56 19.35
N PRO A 683 21.54 -13.77 19.86
CA PRO A 683 21.21 -14.93 19.02
C PRO A 683 19.80 -14.88 18.42
N ILE A 684 18.93 -13.96 18.85
CA ILE A 684 17.54 -13.85 18.38
C ILE A 684 17.50 -12.85 17.22
N GLN A 685 16.99 -13.27 16.07
CA GLN A 685 16.78 -12.43 14.89
C GLN A 685 15.30 -12.36 14.49
N PHE A 686 14.91 -11.24 13.90
CA PHE A 686 13.53 -10.95 13.48
C PHE A 686 13.47 -10.74 11.97
N PRO A 687 13.23 -11.79 11.17
CA PRO A 687 13.04 -11.62 9.73
C PRO A 687 11.85 -10.72 9.43
N ASP A 688 12.08 -9.72 8.59
CA ASP A 688 11.13 -8.65 8.27
C ASP A 688 10.67 -8.66 6.81
N GLN A 689 11.25 -9.54 5.99
CA GLN A 689 10.96 -9.66 4.56
C GLN A 689 9.71 -10.52 4.30
N GLU A 690 9.08 -10.27 3.15
CA GLU A 690 7.99 -11.10 2.64
C GLU A 690 8.56 -12.21 1.76
N ASP A 691 8.45 -13.45 2.24
CA ASP A 691 9.01 -14.65 1.60
C ASP A 691 7.89 -15.63 1.19
N PRO A 692 7.37 -15.54 -0.05
CA PRO A 692 6.28 -16.41 -0.50
C PRO A 692 6.74 -17.81 -0.92
N PHE A 693 8.05 -18.01 -1.14
CA PHE A 693 8.63 -19.27 -1.59
C PHE A 693 9.58 -19.86 -0.54
N LEU A 694 9.55 -21.18 -0.37
CA LEU A 694 10.48 -21.89 0.52
C LEU A 694 11.83 -22.03 -0.18
N LEU A 695 12.86 -21.40 0.37
CA LEU A 695 14.22 -21.47 -0.15
C LEU A 695 14.90 -22.77 0.33
N LYS A 696 15.43 -23.57 -0.61
CA LYS A 696 16.35 -24.68 -0.29
C LYS A 696 17.55 -24.17 0.51
N GLU A 697 17.99 -24.89 1.54
CA GLU A 697 19.05 -24.40 2.44
C GLU A 697 20.36 -24.07 1.67
N PRO A 698 20.86 -22.81 1.74
CA PRO A 698 22.08 -22.42 1.05
C PRO A 698 23.32 -22.96 1.76
N ARG A 699 24.40 -23.19 1.00
CA ARG A 699 25.69 -23.66 1.55
C ARG A 699 26.33 -22.65 2.49
N TYR A 700 26.19 -21.37 2.18
CA TYR A 700 26.65 -20.26 3.00
C TYR A 700 25.48 -19.36 3.35
N ARG A 701 25.36 -18.98 4.62
CA ARG A 701 24.39 -17.99 5.05
C ARG A 701 25.05 -16.98 5.98
N GLU A 702 25.00 -15.71 5.60
CA GLU A 702 25.34 -14.63 6.53
C GLU A 702 24.14 -14.41 7.46
N GLN A 703 24.22 -14.94 8.68
CA GLN A 703 23.18 -14.74 9.70
C GLN A 703 23.72 -14.04 10.94
N ALA A 704 22.82 -13.29 11.56
CA ALA A 704 23.06 -12.60 12.83
C ALA A 704 22.98 -13.50 14.05
N GLY A 705 22.08 -14.47 14.01
CA GLY A 705 21.70 -15.26 15.16
C GLY A 705 21.14 -16.61 14.73
N THR A 706 21.06 -17.52 15.69
CA THR A 706 20.65 -18.91 15.50
C THR A 706 19.15 -19.12 15.69
N ILE A 707 18.45 -18.19 16.36
CA ILE A 707 17.03 -18.29 16.69
C ILE A 707 16.25 -17.25 15.88
N SER A 708 15.33 -17.70 15.03
CA SER A 708 14.47 -16.84 14.22
C SER A 708 13.08 -16.70 14.86
N VAL A 709 12.66 -15.47 15.15
CA VAL A 709 11.29 -15.15 15.58
C VAL A 709 10.55 -14.49 14.42
N ARG A 710 9.65 -15.24 13.79
CA ARG A 710 8.86 -14.74 12.66
C ARG A 710 7.75 -13.83 13.15
N LEU A 711 7.92 -12.53 12.91
CA LEU A 711 6.85 -11.56 13.01
C LEU A 711 6.12 -11.46 11.66
N PRO A 712 4.91 -10.88 11.62
CA PRO A 712 4.24 -10.64 10.37
C PRO A 712 5.09 -9.74 9.44
N PRO A 713 5.19 -10.01 8.13
CA PRO A 713 6.16 -9.36 7.24
C PRO A 713 5.97 -7.85 7.19
N ALA A 714 7.09 -7.13 7.14
CA ALA A 714 7.14 -5.68 7.07
C ALA A 714 6.83 -5.18 5.65
N GLU A 715 6.47 -3.91 5.55
CA GLU A 715 6.45 -3.19 4.27
C GLU A 715 7.87 -3.05 3.70
N GLU A 716 7.97 -2.98 2.37
CA GLU A 716 9.23 -2.95 1.61
C GLU A 716 10.23 -1.91 2.14
N VAL A 717 9.75 -0.74 2.58
CA VAL A 717 10.60 0.34 3.13
C VAL A 717 11.47 -0.10 4.31
N PHE A 718 11.06 -1.11 5.09
CA PHE A 718 11.85 -1.57 6.24
C PHE A 718 13.05 -2.43 5.86
N SER A 719 13.04 -3.13 4.72
CA SER A 719 14.09 -4.08 4.34
C SER A 719 14.85 -3.68 3.08
N VAL A 720 14.17 -3.26 2.01
CA VAL A 720 14.79 -3.11 0.68
C VAL A 720 15.75 -1.93 0.58
N TYR A 721 15.68 -0.95 1.48
CA TYR A 721 16.62 0.18 1.47
C TYR A 721 17.82 0.01 2.41
N ASP A 722 17.67 -0.74 3.50
CA ASP A 722 18.67 -0.85 4.57
C ASP A 722 19.45 -2.17 4.56
N HIS A 723 18.76 -3.29 4.31
CA HIS A 723 19.32 -4.64 4.42
C HIS A 723 18.60 -5.61 3.48
N GLN A 724 18.85 -5.48 2.17
CA GLN A 724 18.24 -6.39 1.20
C GLN A 724 18.62 -7.84 1.47
N ARG A 725 17.75 -8.76 1.03
CA ARG A 725 18.02 -10.19 0.99
C ARG A 725 18.63 -10.53 -0.37
N ILE A 726 19.92 -10.86 -0.37
CA ILE A 726 20.60 -11.33 -1.59
C ILE A 726 20.67 -12.84 -1.56
N ILE A 727 20.23 -13.48 -2.64
CA ILE A 727 20.32 -14.93 -2.83
C ILE A 727 21.11 -15.19 -4.10
N VAL A 728 22.17 -15.99 -3.99
CA VAL A 728 23.04 -16.40 -5.10
C VAL A 728 22.67 -17.83 -5.46
N PHE A 729 22.14 -18.03 -6.66
CA PHE A 729 21.90 -19.35 -7.23
C PHE A 729 22.98 -19.68 -8.25
N ARG A 730 23.44 -20.93 -8.24
CA ARG A 730 24.44 -21.42 -9.19
C ARG A 730 23.85 -22.56 -10.00
N LYS A 731 24.04 -22.53 -11.33
CA LYS A 731 23.68 -23.64 -12.21
C LYS A 731 24.43 -24.90 -11.79
N THR A 732 23.81 -26.06 -11.94
CA THR A 732 24.39 -27.38 -11.62
C THR A 732 24.36 -28.28 -12.86
N PRO A 733 25.11 -29.39 -12.87
CA PRO A 733 25.02 -30.39 -13.95
C PRO A 733 23.63 -31.03 -14.11
N ALA A 734 22.72 -30.84 -13.15
CA ALA A 734 21.33 -31.31 -13.25
C ALA A 734 20.44 -30.40 -14.12
N TYR A 735 20.96 -29.27 -14.60
CA TYR A 735 20.25 -28.39 -15.52
C TYR A 735 19.98 -29.08 -16.86
N SER A 736 18.74 -28.98 -17.35
CA SER A 736 18.33 -29.41 -18.69
C SER A 736 17.23 -28.48 -19.20
N ARG A 737 17.37 -28.00 -20.43
CA ARG A 737 16.38 -27.13 -21.09
C ARG A 737 15.03 -27.83 -21.19
N GLU A 738 15.04 -29.13 -21.52
CA GLU A 738 13.83 -29.97 -21.65
C GLU A 738 13.07 -30.03 -20.33
N ARG A 739 13.80 -30.20 -19.21
CA ARG A 739 13.19 -30.24 -17.88
C ARG A 739 12.58 -28.89 -17.50
N VAL A 740 13.27 -27.78 -17.79
CA VAL A 740 12.73 -26.44 -17.56
C VAL A 740 11.48 -26.21 -18.41
N ALA A 741 11.51 -26.58 -19.69
CA ALA A 741 10.36 -26.49 -20.59
C ALA A 741 9.17 -27.33 -20.10
N GLU A 742 9.41 -28.51 -19.55
CA GLU A 742 8.37 -29.34 -18.94
C GLU A 742 7.75 -28.66 -17.71
N ILE A 743 8.56 -28.09 -16.82
CA ILE A 743 8.08 -27.46 -15.58
C ILE A 743 7.28 -26.18 -15.90
N LEU A 744 7.86 -25.29 -16.70
CA LEU A 744 7.27 -23.99 -17.00
C LEU A 744 6.17 -24.07 -18.06
N GLY A 745 6.25 -25.03 -18.99
CA GLY A 745 5.23 -25.27 -20.02
C GLY A 745 3.93 -25.89 -19.51
N ARG A 746 3.87 -26.34 -18.25
CA ARG A 746 2.62 -26.76 -17.58
C ARG A 746 1.68 -25.61 -17.27
N VAL A 747 2.17 -24.37 -17.31
CA VAL A 747 1.35 -23.18 -17.07
C VAL A 747 0.47 -22.92 -18.29
N ASP A 748 -0.84 -22.90 -18.07
CA ASP A 748 -1.83 -22.54 -19.10
C ASP A 748 -1.79 -21.03 -19.36
N LEU A 749 -0.99 -20.63 -20.35
CA LEU A 749 -0.79 -19.22 -20.72
C LEU A 749 -2.02 -18.59 -21.40
N ASP A 750 -2.95 -19.40 -21.92
CA ASP A 750 -4.20 -18.89 -22.52
C ASP A 750 -5.16 -18.32 -21.46
N ARG A 751 -4.92 -18.64 -20.19
CA ARG A 751 -5.67 -18.09 -19.04
C ARG A 751 -5.04 -16.85 -18.42
N VAL A 752 -3.91 -16.37 -18.95
CA VAL A 752 -3.29 -15.14 -18.48
C VAL A 752 -4.19 -13.97 -18.83
N ILE A 753 -4.59 -13.20 -17.83
CA ILE A 753 -5.40 -11.99 -18.00
C ILE A 753 -4.59 -10.82 -17.49
N TRP A 754 -4.33 -9.87 -18.37
CA TRP A 754 -3.75 -8.60 -17.96
C TRP A 754 -4.72 -7.87 -17.02
N MET A 755 -4.26 -7.62 -15.79
CA MET A 755 -5.01 -6.85 -14.80
C MET A 755 -4.07 -5.84 -14.16
N SER A 756 -4.56 -4.61 -14.00
CA SER A 756 -3.88 -3.65 -13.13
C SER A 756 -3.86 -4.18 -11.69
N PRO A 757 -2.88 -3.78 -10.86
CA PRO A 757 -2.86 -4.07 -9.42
C PRO A 757 -4.19 -3.79 -8.71
N LYS A 758 -4.84 -2.68 -9.11
CA LYS A 758 -6.12 -2.22 -8.57
C LYS A 758 -7.27 -3.15 -8.94
N ASP A 759 -7.33 -3.58 -10.20
CA ASP A 759 -8.36 -4.50 -10.68
C ASP A 759 -8.20 -5.88 -10.05
N ALA A 760 -6.97 -6.39 -9.95
CA ALA A 760 -6.69 -7.65 -9.27
C ALA A 760 -7.07 -7.61 -7.78
N THR A 761 -7.02 -6.44 -7.13
CA THR A 761 -7.51 -6.33 -5.74
C THR A 761 -9.03 -6.34 -5.65
N ARG A 762 -9.72 -5.79 -6.66
CA ARG A 762 -11.19 -5.81 -6.74
C ARG A 762 -11.73 -7.18 -7.16
N ALA A 763 -10.98 -7.89 -8.00
CA ALA A 763 -11.36 -9.17 -8.59
C ALA A 763 -10.15 -10.14 -8.59
N PRO A 764 -9.72 -10.65 -7.42
CA PRO A 764 -8.50 -11.48 -7.29
C PRO A 764 -8.55 -12.80 -8.05
N ASN A 765 -9.75 -13.24 -8.41
CA ASN A 765 -10.05 -14.43 -9.18
C ASN A 765 -10.61 -14.10 -10.57
N ALA A 766 -10.38 -12.88 -11.08
CA ALA A 766 -10.93 -12.41 -12.35
C ALA A 766 -12.47 -12.58 -12.47
N LEU A 767 -13.19 -12.37 -11.35
CA LEU A 767 -14.64 -12.54 -11.22
C LEU A 767 -15.15 -13.98 -11.39
N LEU A 768 -14.26 -14.97 -11.41
CA LEU A 768 -14.61 -16.39 -11.45
C LEU A 768 -15.01 -16.90 -10.06
N MET A 769 -15.97 -17.81 -9.98
CA MET A 769 -16.29 -18.48 -8.71
C MET A 769 -15.16 -19.41 -8.27
N ASP A 770 -15.03 -19.59 -6.95
CA ASP A 770 -14.19 -20.67 -6.43
C ASP A 770 -14.76 -22.04 -6.82
N GLU A 771 -13.89 -23.03 -6.93
CA GLU A 771 -14.26 -24.36 -7.45
C GLU A 771 -15.29 -25.06 -6.57
N ALA A 772 -15.27 -24.82 -5.25
CA ALA A 772 -16.24 -25.39 -4.31
C ALA A 772 -17.65 -24.81 -4.57
N THR A 773 -17.75 -23.49 -4.71
CA THR A 773 -18.99 -22.78 -5.04
C THR A 773 -19.52 -23.19 -6.41
N TRP A 774 -18.63 -23.36 -7.39
CA TRP A 774 -19.01 -23.85 -8.72
C TRP A 774 -19.52 -25.29 -8.69
N ARG A 775 -18.88 -26.18 -7.92
CA ARG A 775 -19.34 -27.57 -7.70
C ARG A 775 -20.70 -27.60 -7.01
N GLU A 776 -20.88 -26.90 -5.89
CA GLU A 776 -22.16 -26.79 -5.19
C GLU A 776 -23.29 -26.36 -6.15
N ARG A 777 -23.03 -25.34 -6.99
CA ARG A 777 -24.02 -24.82 -7.95
C ARG A 777 -24.40 -25.78 -9.06
N ARG A 778 -23.44 -26.58 -9.58
CA ARG A 778 -23.74 -27.60 -10.60
C ARG A 778 -24.69 -28.68 -10.09
N HIS A 779 -24.71 -28.92 -8.79
CA HIS A 779 -25.61 -29.89 -8.15
C HIS A 779 -26.93 -29.27 -7.66
N TRP A 780 -27.08 -27.95 -7.72
CA TRP A 780 -28.30 -27.27 -7.27
C TRP A 780 -29.46 -27.54 -8.24
N GLY A 781 -30.63 -27.89 -7.69
CA GLY A 781 -31.78 -28.47 -8.39
C GLY A 781 -32.24 -27.76 -9.67
N THR A 782 -33.04 -28.47 -10.47
CA THR A 782 -33.57 -27.95 -11.74
C THR A 782 -34.52 -26.78 -11.53
N TRP A 783 -34.72 -25.96 -12.56
CA TRP A 783 -35.65 -24.84 -12.51
C TRP A 783 -37.07 -25.27 -12.13
N ALA A 784 -37.55 -26.39 -12.68
CA ALA A 784 -38.86 -26.96 -12.36
C ALA A 784 -38.98 -27.46 -10.90
N ALA A 785 -37.87 -27.90 -10.29
CA ALA A 785 -37.85 -28.24 -8.86
C ALA A 785 -37.96 -26.99 -7.97
N LEU A 786 -37.41 -25.86 -8.43
CA LEU A 786 -37.56 -24.57 -7.75
C LEU A 786 -38.93 -23.96 -8.00
N PHE A 787 -39.49 -24.01 -9.20
CA PHE A 787 -40.77 -23.39 -9.55
C PHE A 787 -41.64 -24.39 -10.29
N ASP A 788 -42.59 -25.01 -9.58
CA ASP A 788 -43.49 -26.02 -10.14
C ASP A 788 -44.59 -25.34 -10.99
N PRO A 789 -44.60 -25.52 -12.33
CA PRO A 789 -45.63 -24.94 -13.18
C PRO A 789 -47.03 -25.50 -12.89
N ALA A 790 -47.13 -26.72 -12.35
CA ALA A 790 -48.39 -27.34 -11.97
C ALA A 790 -48.91 -26.89 -10.58
N GLY A 791 -48.09 -26.14 -9.83
CA GLY A 791 -48.43 -25.63 -8.51
C GLY A 791 -49.64 -24.68 -8.55
N LEU A 792 -50.45 -24.66 -7.48
CA LEU A 792 -51.71 -23.92 -7.42
C LEU A 792 -51.58 -22.43 -7.79
N LEU A 793 -50.54 -21.74 -7.29
CA LEU A 793 -50.33 -20.31 -7.56
C LEU A 793 -49.93 -20.02 -9.02
N ASN A 794 -49.29 -21.00 -9.69
CA ASN A 794 -48.83 -20.88 -11.07
C ASN A 794 -49.93 -21.28 -12.06
N ARG A 795 -50.70 -22.31 -11.73
CA ARG A 795 -51.89 -22.73 -12.50
C ARG A 795 -53.00 -21.68 -12.47
N PHE A 796 -53.16 -20.96 -11.35
CA PHE A 796 -54.14 -19.90 -11.18
C PHE A 796 -53.45 -18.57 -10.86
N PRO A 797 -52.93 -17.83 -11.86
CA PRO A 797 -52.16 -16.60 -11.64
C PRO A 797 -52.92 -15.52 -10.83
N PHE A 798 -54.25 -15.48 -10.95
CA PHE A 798 -55.09 -14.59 -10.13
C PHE A 798 -55.01 -14.92 -8.63
N LEU A 799 -54.96 -16.20 -8.26
CA LEU A 799 -54.70 -16.61 -6.87
C LEU A 799 -53.28 -16.21 -6.46
N GLY A 800 -52.31 -16.35 -7.36
CA GLY A 800 -50.94 -15.85 -7.17
C GLY A 800 -50.89 -14.35 -6.86
N LEU A 801 -51.65 -13.53 -7.59
CA LEU A 801 -51.80 -12.09 -7.34
C LEU A 801 -52.36 -11.81 -5.94
N ILE A 802 -53.43 -12.50 -5.53
CA ILE A 802 -54.02 -12.32 -4.19
C ILE A 802 -53.00 -12.66 -3.10
N VAL A 803 -52.35 -13.83 -3.21
CA VAL A 803 -51.37 -14.29 -2.22
C VAL A 803 -50.16 -13.35 -2.17
N TRP A 804 -49.72 -12.82 -3.31
CA TRP A 804 -48.68 -11.80 -3.40
C TRP A 804 -49.05 -10.53 -2.61
N LEU A 805 -50.24 -9.97 -2.85
CA LEU A 805 -50.71 -8.78 -2.15
C LEU A 805 -50.83 -9.03 -0.63
N VAL A 806 -51.35 -10.20 -0.24
CA VAL A 806 -51.44 -10.60 1.17
C VAL A 806 -50.06 -10.68 1.82
N LEU A 807 -49.06 -11.25 1.14
CA LEU A 807 -47.71 -11.32 1.67
C LEU A 807 -47.10 -9.92 1.85
N ILE A 808 -47.18 -9.05 0.84
CA ILE A 808 -46.65 -7.68 0.93
C ILE A 808 -47.37 -6.90 2.05
N GLN A 809 -48.67 -7.10 2.19
CA GLN A 809 -49.46 -6.52 3.28
C GLN A 809 -49.00 -7.01 4.65
N LEU A 810 -48.82 -8.33 4.80
CA LEU A 810 -48.39 -8.95 6.04
C LEU A 810 -47.01 -8.43 6.45
N LEU A 811 -46.05 -8.36 5.53
CA LEU A 811 -44.73 -7.79 5.79
C LEU A 811 -44.83 -6.35 6.29
N GLY A 812 -45.73 -5.55 5.69
CA GLY A 812 -46.03 -4.20 6.16
C GLY A 812 -46.56 -4.16 7.59
N TRP A 813 -47.54 -5.01 7.92
CA TRP A 813 -48.09 -5.08 9.28
C TRP A 813 -47.09 -5.56 10.32
N LEU A 814 -46.17 -6.45 9.96
CA LEU A 814 -45.11 -6.91 10.86
C LEU A 814 -44.06 -5.82 11.13
N ALA A 815 -43.75 -4.99 10.12
CA ALA A 815 -42.77 -3.90 10.27
C ALA A 815 -43.37 -2.64 10.92
N TRP A 816 -44.69 -2.43 10.81
CA TRP A 816 -45.31 -1.19 11.31
C TRP A 816 -45.11 -0.93 12.81
N PRO A 817 -45.26 -1.91 13.73
CA PRO A 817 -44.96 -1.70 15.14
C PRO A 817 -43.54 -1.19 15.41
N LEU A 818 -42.57 -1.62 14.61
CA LEU A 818 -41.18 -1.17 14.72
C LEU A 818 -41.05 0.31 14.33
N LEU A 819 -41.66 0.71 13.20
CA LEU A 819 -41.70 2.10 12.76
C LEU A 819 -42.47 3.00 13.73
N TYR A 820 -43.56 2.50 14.30
CA TYR A 820 -44.39 3.24 15.25
C TYR A 820 -43.58 3.71 16.48
N VAL A 821 -42.64 2.88 16.93
CA VAL A 821 -41.72 3.18 18.04
C VAL A 821 -40.54 4.02 17.56
N ALA A 822 -39.97 3.72 16.38
CA ALA A 822 -38.78 4.40 15.86
C ALA A 822 -39.04 5.83 15.36
N LEU A 823 -40.23 6.11 14.84
CA LEU A 823 -40.60 7.39 14.22
C LEU A 823 -41.75 8.09 14.97
N PRO A 824 -41.60 8.41 16.27
CA PRO A 824 -42.66 9.07 17.04
C PRO A 824 -42.94 10.51 16.56
N GLY A 825 -42.00 11.13 15.85
CA GLY A 825 -42.10 12.49 15.33
C GLY A 825 -42.95 12.64 14.06
N LEU A 826 -43.29 11.53 13.37
CA LEU A 826 -44.13 11.58 12.17
C LEU A 826 -45.62 11.44 12.54
N PRO A 827 -46.49 12.35 12.06
CA PRO A 827 -47.95 12.25 12.24
C PRO A 827 -48.57 10.90 11.86
N ASP A 828 -48.12 10.26 10.78
CA ASP A 828 -48.60 8.94 10.33
C ASP A 828 -47.90 7.74 10.98
N ARG A 829 -46.92 8.00 11.87
CA ARG A 829 -46.09 6.98 12.54
C ARG A 829 -45.41 6.01 11.56
N GLY A 830 -45.15 6.46 10.33
CA GLY A 830 -44.49 5.67 9.29
C GLY A 830 -45.32 4.53 8.70
N TYR A 831 -46.66 4.51 8.89
CA TYR A 831 -47.50 3.42 8.39
C TYR A 831 -47.37 3.17 6.86
N PRO A 832 -47.42 4.18 5.97
CA PRO A 832 -47.30 3.92 4.53
C PRO A 832 -45.93 3.36 4.13
N LEU A 833 -44.88 3.69 4.90
CA LEU A 833 -43.52 3.17 4.71
C LEU A 833 -43.33 1.74 5.24
N ALA A 834 -44.31 1.21 5.98
CA ALA A 834 -44.17 -0.08 6.66
C ALA A 834 -44.01 -1.25 5.68
N ARG A 835 -44.71 -1.24 4.53
CA ARG A 835 -44.52 -2.28 3.49
C ARG A 835 -43.11 -2.25 2.91
N THR A 836 -42.59 -1.06 2.65
CA THR A 836 -41.22 -0.87 2.14
C THR A 836 -40.21 -1.39 3.15
N LEU A 837 -40.36 -1.03 4.43
CA LEU A 837 -39.47 -1.54 5.47
C LEU A 837 -39.61 -3.05 5.66
N GLY A 838 -40.83 -3.59 5.67
CA GLY A 838 -41.07 -5.02 5.84
C GLY A 838 -40.43 -5.85 4.74
N LEU A 839 -40.62 -5.44 3.48
CA LEU A 839 -39.97 -6.07 2.33
C LEU A 839 -38.43 -5.93 2.41
N LEU A 840 -37.93 -4.75 2.77
CA LEU A 840 -36.50 -4.49 2.92
C LEU A 840 -35.88 -5.37 4.01
N LEU A 841 -36.46 -5.43 5.21
CA LEU A 841 -35.95 -6.25 6.31
C LEU A 841 -35.96 -7.73 5.93
N PHE A 842 -37.05 -8.20 5.30
CA PHE A 842 -37.18 -9.58 4.89
C PHE A 842 -36.11 -9.99 3.88
N ALA A 843 -35.95 -9.21 2.80
CA ALA A 843 -34.96 -9.46 1.77
C ALA A 843 -33.53 -9.22 2.26
N TYR A 844 -33.29 -8.18 3.08
CA TYR A 844 -31.97 -7.85 3.59
C TYR A 844 -31.43 -8.93 4.52
N LEU A 845 -32.25 -9.45 5.45
CA LEU A 845 -31.85 -10.55 6.32
C LEU A 845 -31.53 -11.82 5.53
N ALA A 846 -32.33 -12.12 4.50
CA ALA A 846 -32.08 -13.24 3.60
C ALA A 846 -30.76 -13.06 2.84
N TRP A 847 -30.55 -11.88 2.25
CA TRP A 847 -29.37 -11.52 1.47
C TRP A 847 -28.09 -11.51 2.31
N ILE A 848 -28.08 -10.82 3.46
CA ILE A 848 -26.87 -10.66 4.26
C ILE A 848 -26.41 -11.99 4.86
N GLY A 849 -27.35 -12.81 5.35
CA GLY A 849 -26.98 -14.13 5.89
C GLY A 849 -26.49 -15.09 4.81
N ALA A 850 -27.07 -15.05 3.60
CA ALA A 850 -26.58 -15.83 2.47
C ALA A 850 -25.24 -15.30 1.91
N SER A 851 -25.00 -13.99 1.94
CA SER A 851 -23.72 -13.37 1.53
C SER A 851 -22.60 -13.66 2.53
N LEU A 852 -22.91 -13.67 3.83
CA LEU A 852 -21.97 -13.97 4.91
C LEU A 852 -21.79 -15.49 5.15
N ARG A 853 -22.44 -16.34 4.34
CA ARG A 853 -22.42 -17.81 4.47
C ARG A 853 -22.94 -18.32 5.83
N LEU A 854 -23.88 -17.60 6.47
CA LEU A 854 -24.53 -18.00 7.72
C LEU A 854 -25.69 -18.98 7.50
N TRP A 855 -26.44 -18.81 6.41
CA TRP A 855 -27.52 -19.71 5.99
C TRP A 855 -27.74 -19.62 4.48
N PRO A 856 -28.30 -20.66 3.84
CA PRO A 856 -28.56 -20.64 2.41
C PRO A 856 -29.82 -19.85 2.05
N TYR A 857 -29.85 -19.21 0.88
CA TYR A 857 -31.01 -18.49 0.33
C TYR A 857 -32.04 -19.50 -0.21
N THR A 858 -32.77 -20.16 0.68
CA THR A 858 -33.73 -21.24 0.36
C THR A 858 -35.08 -20.98 1.02
N ARG A 859 -36.15 -21.60 0.49
CA ARG A 859 -37.52 -21.43 1.04
C ARG A 859 -37.64 -21.71 2.54
N PRO A 860 -37.07 -22.80 3.10
CA PRO A 860 -37.17 -23.06 4.54
C PRO A 860 -36.58 -21.92 5.38
N VAL A 861 -35.42 -21.39 4.97
CA VAL A 861 -34.78 -20.25 5.63
C VAL A 861 -35.63 -19.00 5.49
N LEU A 862 -36.22 -18.74 4.31
CA LEU A 862 -37.13 -17.61 4.14
C LEU A 862 -38.37 -17.71 5.04
N TRP A 863 -38.94 -18.90 5.23
CA TRP A 863 -40.02 -19.10 6.21
C TRP A 863 -39.57 -18.84 7.66
N LEU A 864 -38.35 -19.26 8.04
CA LEU A 864 -37.79 -18.96 9.35
C LEU A 864 -37.55 -17.46 9.57
N LEU A 865 -37.07 -16.74 8.54
CA LEU A 865 -36.89 -15.29 8.61
C LEU A 865 -38.21 -14.54 8.68
N LEU A 866 -39.25 -15.03 7.98
CA LEU A 866 -40.61 -14.50 8.12
C LEU A 866 -41.13 -14.74 9.54
N LEU A 867 -40.92 -15.93 10.11
CA LEU A 867 -41.27 -16.24 11.49
C LEU A 867 -40.53 -15.33 12.48
N LEU A 868 -39.24 -15.03 12.24
CA LEU A 868 -38.49 -14.08 13.04
C LEU A 868 -39.13 -12.68 13.02
N LEU A 869 -39.55 -12.20 11.83
CA LEU A 869 -40.28 -10.93 11.72
C LEU A 869 -41.64 -10.99 12.44
N VAL A 870 -42.33 -12.13 12.41
CA VAL A 870 -43.57 -12.34 13.20
C VAL A 870 -43.29 -12.22 14.68
N VAL A 871 -42.24 -12.85 15.21
CA VAL A 871 -41.88 -12.81 16.62
C VAL A 871 -41.47 -11.39 17.05
N VAL A 872 -40.59 -10.74 16.30
CA VAL A 872 -40.06 -9.41 16.64
C VAL A 872 -41.14 -8.33 16.46
N GLY A 873 -41.73 -8.24 15.27
CA GLY A 873 -42.77 -7.28 14.94
C GLY A 873 -44.04 -7.50 15.76
N GLY A 874 -44.48 -8.75 15.89
CA GLY A 874 -45.61 -9.14 16.72
C GLY A 874 -45.37 -8.92 18.21
N GLY A 875 -44.17 -9.17 18.71
CA GLY A 875 -43.78 -8.89 20.10
C GLY A 875 -43.83 -7.41 20.44
N VAL A 876 -43.25 -6.55 19.59
CA VAL A 876 -43.34 -5.08 19.74
C VAL A 876 -44.80 -4.61 19.58
N GLY A 877 -45.54 -5.16 18.62
CA GLY A 877 -46.95 -4.88 18.42
C GLY A 877 -47.82 -5.26 19.62
N TRP A 878 -47.53 -6.39 20.28
CA TRP A 878 -48.20 -6.82 21.50
C TRP A 878 -47.88 -5.90 22.68
N TRP A 879 -46.63 -5.49 22.82
CA TRP A 879 -46.23 -4.54 23.85
C TRP A 879 -46.93 -3.18 23.66
N GLN A 880 -47.01 -2.69 22.42
CA GLN A 880 -47.65 -1.41 22.07
C GLN A 880 -49.14 -1.54 21.72
N ARG A 881 -49.79 -2.68 21.99
CA ARG A 881 -51.16 -3.00 21.50
C ARG A 881 -52.22 -1.96 21.87
N ARG A 882 -52.12 -1.34 23.05
CA ARG A 882 -53.07 -0.31 23.50
C ARG A 882 -52.89 0.98 22.69
N ALA A 883 -51.63 1.41 22.51
CA ALA A 883 -51.28 2.60 21.76
C ALA A 883 -51.59 2.45 20.25
N LEU A 884 -51.28 1.30 19.67
CA LEU A 884 -51.61 0.99 18.28
C LEU A 884 -53.12 0.99 18.03
N ARG A 885 -53.92 0.34 18.90
CA ARG A 885 -55.39 0.35 18.78
C ARG A 885 -55.98 1.75 18.91
N ALA A 886 -55.47 2.56 19.84
CA ALA A 886 -55.90 3.95 19.99
C ALA A 886 -55.56 4.78 18.74
N PHE A 887 -54.35 4.61 18.21
CA PHE A 887 -53.89 5.29 17.00
C PHE A 887 -54.73 4.92 15.77
N LEU A 888 -55.01 3.62 15.56
CA LEU A 888 -55.86 3.13 14.48
C LEU A 888 -57.25 3.78 14.52
N ARG A 889 -57.87 3.88 15.70
CA ARG A 889 -59.20 4.50 15.84
C ARG A 889 -59.17 5.99 15.51
N ALA A 890 -58.15 6.70 15.98
CA ALA A 890 -58.00 8.14 15.74
C ALA A 890 -57.64 8.49 14.28
N HIS A 891 -56.85 7.65 13.60
CA HIS A 891 -56.30 7.95 12.27
C HIS A 891 -56.83 7.05 11.16
N ARG A 892 -57.93 6.32 11.38
CA ARG A 892 -58.48 5.35 10.40
C ARG A 892 -58.68 5.94 8.99
N ARG A 893 -59.08 7.20 8.88
CA ARG A 893 -59.33 7.86 7.57
C ARG A 893 -58.05 8.08 6.79
N THR A 894 -56.99 8.54 7.44
CA THR A 894 -55.69 8.79 6.79
C THR A 894 -54.98 7.49 6.46
N LEU A 895 -55.12 6.47 7.31
CA LEU A 895 -54.60 5.13 7.02
C LEU A 895 -55.33 4.51 5.81
N LEU A 896 -56.66 4.53 5.78
CA LEU A 896 -57.43 4.04 4.62
C LEU A 896 -57.14 4.85 3.34
N ALA A 897 -56.92 6.15 3.44
CA ALA A 897 -56.48 6.95 2.30
C ALA A 897 -55.12 6.48 1.77
N SER A 898 -54.16 6.18 2.66
CA SER A 898 -52.86 5.64 2.25
C SER A 898 -52.98 4.24 1.61
N GLU A 899 -53.89 3.40 2.09
CA GLU A 899 -54.23 2.11 1.47
C GLU A 899 -54.82 2.28 0.08
N ALA A 900 -55.74 3.23 -0.08
CA ALA A 900 -56.37 3.52 -1.36
C ALA A 900 -55.34 4.05 -2.37
N VAL A 901 -54.40 4.91 -1.95
CA VAL A 901 -53.31 5.40 -2.80
C VAL A 901 -52.42 4.25 -3.26
N TYR A 902 -51.99 3.39 -2.34
CA TYR A 902 -51.19 2.21 -2.67
C TYR A 902 -51.94 1.30 -3.66
N GLY A 903 -53.19 0.94 -3.35
CA GLY A 903 -54.01 0.04 -4.17
C GLY A 903 -54.33 0.62 -5.56
N LEU A 904 -54.62 1.91 -5.65
CA LEU A 904 -54.90 2.58 -6.93
C LEU A 904 -53.66 2.62 -7.82
N ILE A 905 -52.51 3.01 -7.29
CA ILE A 905 -51.26 3.04 -8.07
C ILE A 905 -50.88 1.62 -8.50
N PHE A 906 -51.00 0.65 -7.60
CA PHE A 906 -50.77 -0.76 -7.93
C PHE A 906 -51.69 -1.22 -9.06
N LEU A 907 -52.99 -0.92 -8.99
CA LEU A 907 -53.96 -1.29 -10.02
C LEU A 907 -53.65 -0.63 -11.36
N ILE A 908 -53.32 0.67 -11.38
CA ILE A 908 -52.94 1.38 -12.61
C ILE A 908 -51.74 0.71 -13.27
N PHE A 909 -50.66 0.48 -12.52
CA PHE A 909 -49.47 -0.17 -13.07
C PHE A 909 -49.70 -1.64 -13.45
N LEU A 910 -50.56 -2.34 -12.73
CA LEU A 910 -50.96 -3.70 -13.08
C LEU A 910 -51.72 -3.71 -14.41
N LEU A 911 -52.64 -2.77 -14.66
CA LEU A 911 -53.36 -2.65 -15.92
C LEU A 911 -52.41 -2.28 -17.08
N ILE A 912 -51.42 -1.43 -16.83
CA ILE A 912 -50.35 -1.13 -17.80
C ILE A 912 -49.56 -2.40 -18.14
N ARG A 913 -49.14 -3.18 -17.13
CA ARG A 913 -48.45 -4.47 -17.36
C ARG A 913 -49.35 -5.51 -18.01
N TYR A 914 -50.65 -5.53 -17.71
CA TYR A 914 -51.61 -6.43 -18.36
C TYR A 914 -51.76 -6.12 -19.85
N GLY A 915 -51.67 -4.85 -20.25
CA GLY A 915 -51.66 -4.44 -21.66
C GLY A 915 -50.40 -4.82 -22.43
N ASN A 916 -49.27 -5.01 -21.74
CA ASN A 916 -48.01 -5.49 -22.34
C ASN A 916 -47.19 -6.32 -21.33
N PRO A 917 -47.57 -7.59 -21.10
CA PRO A 917 -46.95 -8.44 -20.09
C PRO A 917 -45.60 -9.01 -20.52
N ASP A 918 -45.28 -8.91 -21.81
CA ASP A 918 -44.08 -9.50 -22.40
C ASP A 918 -42.79 -8.91 -21.78
N LEU A 919 -41.84 -9.82 -21.57
CA LEU A 919 -40.52 -9.55 -21.00
C LEU A 919 -39.43 -9.41 -22.06
N TRP A 920 -39.82 -9.48 -23.34
CA TRP A 920 -38.94 -9.34 -24.49
C TRP A 920 -39.71 -8.70 -25.65
N HIS A 921 -39.10 -7.71 -26.31
CA HIS A 921 -39.59 -7.14 -27.56
C HIS A 921 -38.41 -6.51 -28.32
N PRO A 922 -38.24 -6.71 -29.64
CA PRO A 922 -37.08 -6.23 -30.40
C PRO A 922 -36.83 -4.71 -30.34
N VAL A 923 -37.91 -3.92 -30.42
CA VAL A 923 -37.84 -2.43 -30.41
C VAL A 923 -38.22 -1.81 -29.04
N MET A 924 -39.28 -2.32 -28.39
CA MET A 924 -39.85 -1.78 -27.14
C MET A 924 -39.40 -2.52 -25.88
N GLY A 925 -38.51 -3.52 -26.00
CA GLY A 925 -38.14 -4.43 -24.90
C GLY A 925 -37.09 -3.86 -23.95
N GLY A 926 -36.24 -2.93 -24.42
CA GLY A 926 -35.20 -2.29 -23.63
C GLY A 926 -34.33 -3.30 -22.85
N GLU A 927 -34.11 -3.01 -21.57
CA GLU A 927 -33.26 -3.80 -20.66
C GLU A 927 -33.97 -5.01 -20.01
N LYS A 928 -35.26 -5.25 -20.29
CA LYS A 928 -36.05 -6.31 -19.64
C LYS A 928 -35.45 -7.73 -19.74
N PRO A 929 -34.83 -8.15 -20.86
CA PRO A 929 -34.18 -9.47 -20.94
C PRO A 929 -32.99 -9.58 -19.98
N MET A 930 -32.24 -8.50 -19.79
CA MET A 930 -31.11 -8.43 -18.87
C MET A 930 -31.61 -8.46 -17.42
N ASP A 931 -32.63 -7.67 -17.08
CA ASP A 931 -33.28 -7.68 -15.77
C ASP A 931 -33.81 -9.06 -15.40
N PHE A 932 -34.48 -9.72 -16.34
CA PHE A 932 -35.04 -11.04 -16.13
C PHE A 932 -33.95 -12.11 -15.96
N ALA A 933 -32.85 -12.02 -16.71
CA ALA A 933 -31.71 -12.89 -16.54
C ALA A 933 -31.07 -12.73 -15.14
N TYR A 934 -30.92 -11.50 -14.66
CA TYR A 934 -30.40 -11.22 -13.31
C TYR A 934 -31.34 -11.66 -12.21
N LEU A 935 -32.65 -11.45 -12.37
CA LEU A 935 -33.65 -11.98 -11.43
C LEU A 935 -33.56 -13.51 -11.35
N ASN A 936 -33.51 -14.19 -12.51
CA ASN A 936 -33.40 -15.65 -12.54
C ASN A 936 -32.08 -16.14 -11.91
N ALA A 937 -30.98 -15.43 -12.14
CA ALA A 937 -29.71 -15.73 -11.50
C ALA A 937 -29.80 -15.61 -9.97
N VAL A 938 -30.44 -14.56 -9.45
CA VAL A 938 -30.71 -14.38 -8.01
C VAL A 938 -31.60 -15.48 -7.45
N LEU A 939 -32.69 -15.82 -8.15
CA LEU A 939 -33.64 -16.83 -7.70
C LEU A 939 -33.04 -18.23 -7.64
N LYS A 940 -32.23 -18.58 -8.65
CA LYS A 940 -31.55 -19.88 -8.70
C LYS A 940 -30.37 -19.98 -7.74
N SER A 941 -29.73 -18.86 -7.39
CA SER A 941 -28.58 -18.86 -6.49
C SER A 941 -28.97 -19.21 -5.05
N GLU A 942 -28.16 -20.06 -4.41
CA GLU A 942 -28.29 -20.38 -2.97
C GLU A 942 -27.45 -19.44 -2.11
N ARG A 943 -26.36 -18.90 -2.67
CA ARG A 943 -25.44 -17.97 -2.02
C ARG A 943 -25.16 -16.80 -2.94
N PHE A 944 -24.82 -15.67 -2.33
CA PHE A 944 -24.51 -14.43 -3.05
C PHE A 944 -23.00 -14.12 -3.01
N PRO A 945 -22.44 -13.45 -4.03
CA PRO A 945 -23.10 -12.93 -5.25
C PRO A 945 -23.64 -14.04 -6.17
N PRO A 946 -24.72 -13.79 -6.97
CA PRO A 946 -25.32 -14.81 -7.83
C PRO A 946 -24.41 -15.13 -9.03
N TYR A 947 -24.73 -16.12 -9.85
CA TYR A 947 -23.93 -16.37 -11.06
C TYR A 947 -24.18 -15.27 -12.08
N ASP A 948 -23.19 -15.02 -12.92
CA ASP A 948 -23.35 -14.14 -14.07
C ASP A 948 -23.98 -14.95 -15.23
N PRO A 949 -25.17 -14.58 -15.72
CA PRO A 949 -25.78 -15.29 -16.85
C PRO A 949 -25.03 -15.10 -18.18
N TRP A 950 -24.12 -14.13 -18.26
CA TRP A 950 -23.35 -13.78 -19.47
C TRP A 950 -21.87 -14.16 -19.38
N PHE A 951 -21.36 -14.48 -18.19
CA PHE A 951 -19.97 -14.88 -17.97
C PHE A 951 -19.87 -16.26 -17.33
N ALA A 952 -19.54 -17.27 -18.14
CA ALA A 952 -19.50 -18.66 -17.70
C ALA A 952 -18.56 -18.85 -16.50
N GLN A 953 -19.03 -19.53 -15.45
CA GLN A 953 -18.34 -19.72 -14.16
C GLN A 953 -18.09 -18.43 -13.37
N GLY A 954 -18.44 -17.26 -13.91
CA GLY A 954 -18.34 -15.97 -13.27
C GLY A 954 -19.49 -15.69 -12.31
N TYR A 955 -19.22 -14.87 -11.30
CA TYR A 955 -20.27 -14.32 -10.44
C TYR A 955 -20.65 -12.90 -10.88
N LEU A 956 -21.92 -12.54 -10.68
CA LEU A 956 -22.44 -11.25 -11.09
C LEU A 956 -21.83 -10.12 -10.25
N ASN A 957 -21.01 -9.27 -10.87
CA ASN A 957 -20.43 -8.07 -10.28
C ASN A 957 -21.19 -6.80 -10.71
N TYR A 958 -22.51 -6.83 -10.54
CA TYR A 958 -23.42 -5.73 -10.89
C TYR A 958 -24.38 -5.43 -9.73
N TYR A 959 -25.12 -4.32 -9.78
CA TYR A 959 -26.16 -4.05 -8.79
C TYR A 959 -27.26 -5.11 -8.88
N TYR A 960 -27.30 -6.04 -7.91
CA TYR A 960 -28.29 -7.12 -7.90
C TYR A 960 -29.21 -7.12 -6.69
N PHE A 961 -28.98 -6.28 -5.67
CA PHE A 961 -29.80 -6.28 -4.46
C PHE A 961 -31.27 -5.93 -4.73
N GLY A 962 -31.54 -5.07 -5.72
CA GLY A 962 -32.91 -4.78 -6.17
C GLY A 962 -33.65 -6.04 -6.64
N PHE A 963 -32.96 -6.95 -7.35
CA PHE A 963 -33.52 -8.25 -7.74
C PHE A 963 -33.69 -9.19 -6.54
N VAL A 964 -32.88 -9.08 -5.48
CA VAL A 964 -33.10 -9.83 -4.24
C VAL A 964 -34.33 -9.33 -3.49
N LEU A 965 -34.56 -8.01 -3.49
CA LEU A 965 -35.72 -7.38 -2.85
C LEU A 965 -37.03 -7.96 -3.39
N VAL A 966 -37.17 -8.04 -4.72
CA VAL A 966 -38.35 -8.63 -5.35
C VAL A 966 -38.26 -10.16 -5.45
N GLY A 967 -37.05 -10.72 -5.57
CA GLY A 967 -36.82 -12.16 -5.68
C GLY A 967 -37.14 -12.93 -4.41
N THR A 968 -37.04 -12.31 -3.23
CA THR A 968 -37.31 -12.96 -1.95
C THR A 968 -38.77 -13.41 -1.80
N PRO A 969 -39.79 -12.54 -2.01
CA PRO A 969 -41.18 -12.99 -2.02
C PRO A 969 -41.49 -13.96 -3.17
N ILE A 970 -40.87 -13.79 -4.35
CA ILE A 970 -41.01 -14.73 -5.49
C ILE A 970 -40.55 -16.12 -5.09
N LYS A 971 -39.35 -16.22 -4.50
CA LYS A 971 -38.76 -17.50 -4.07
C LYS A 971 -39.54 -18.13 -2.94
N LEU A 972 -39.98 -17.35 -1.94
CA LEU A 972 -40.81 -17.83 -0.83
C LEU A 972 -42.12 -18.46 -1.32
N LEU A 973 -42.85 -17.74 -2.17
CA LEU A 973 -44.17 -18.18 -2.67
C LEU A 973 -44.08 -19.25 -3.77
N GLY A 974 -42.96 -19.29 -4.49
CA GLY A 974 -42.78 -20.20 -5.61
C GLY A 974 -43.59 -19.88 -6.84
N ILE A 975 -43.90 -18.59 -7.03
CA ILE A 975 -44.54 -18.11 -8.24
C ILE A 975 -43.50 -18.11 -9.37
N LEU A 976 -43.89 -18.57 -10.56
CA LEU A 976 -43.06 -18.52 -11.75
C LEU A 976 -42.54 -17.10 -11.99
N PRO A 977 -41.22 -16.90 -12.21
CA PRO A 977 -40.66 -15.56 -12.27
C PRO A 977 -41.24 -14.67 -13.37
N GLU A 978 -41.64 -15.24 -14.51
CA GLU A 978 -42.29 -14.54 -15.61
C GLU A 978 -43.65 -13.93 -15.21
N ILE A 979 -44.38 -14.60 -14.32
CA ILE A 979 -45.63 -14.09 -13.74
C ILE A 979 -45.29 -13.06 -12.66
N ALA A 980 -44.38 -13.40 -11.76
CA ALA A 980 -44.12 -12.58 -10.59
C ALA A 980 -43.38 -11.27 -10.91
N TYR A 981 -42.58 -11.22 -11.98
CA TYR A 981 -41.98 -9.99 -12.50
C TYR A 981 -43.06 -8.93 -12.81
N ASN A 982 -44.18 -9.38 -13.38
CA ASN A 982 -45.34 -8.55 -13.69
C ASN A 982 -46.11 -8.08 -12.45
N LEU A 983 -45.93 -8.72 -11.29
CA LEU A 983 -46.47 -8.29 -9.99
C LEU A 983 -45.49 -7.39 -9.23
N ALA A 984 -44.19 -7.59 -9.42
CA ALA A 984 -43.13 -6.84 -8.76
C ALA A 984 -43.09 -5.37 -9.21
N ILE A 985 -43.18 -5.10 -10.52
CA ILE A 985 -43.16 -3.72 -11.04
C ILE A 985 -44.29 -2.86 -10.45
N PRO A 986 -45.58 -3.27 -10.50
CA PRO A 986 -46.66 -2.52 -9.86
C PRO A 986 -46.47 -2.35 -8.35
N THR A 987 -45.89 -3.36 -7.67
CA THR A 987 -45.57 -3.28 -6.24
C THR A 987 -44.59 -2.15 -5.98
N LEU A 988 -43.49 -2.07 -6.73
CA LEU A 988 -42.48 -1.02 -6.55
C LEU A 988 -43.05 0.37 -6.83
N ALA A 989 -43.83 0.53 -7.90
CA ALA A 989 -44.52 1.80 -8.20
C ALA A 989 -45.45 2.24 -7.05
N ALA A 990 -46.24 1.31 -6.51
CA ALA A 990 -47.15 1.57 -5.41
C ALA A 990 -46.43 1.90 -4.09
N LEU A 991 -45.30 1.24 -3.79
CA LEU A 991 -44.47 1.56 -2.63
C LEU A 991 -43.83 2.95 -2.76
N THR A 992 -43.35 3.32 -3.95
CA THR A 992 -42.81 4.65 -4.22
C THR A 992 -43.89 5.72 -4.05
N GLY A 993 -45.08 5.50 -4.60
CA GLY A 993 -46.22 6.41 -4.45
C GLY A 993 -46.68 6.58 -3.01
N ALA A 994 -46.78 5.49 -2.26
CA ALA A 994 -47.11 5.53 -0.83
C ALA A 994 -46.03 6.25 0.00
N GLY A 995 -44.75 6.11 -0.37
CA GLY A 995 -43.65 6.83 0.24
C GLY A 995 -43.69 8.34 -0.03
N ALA A 996 -43.91 8.74 -1.29
CA ALA A 996 -44.08 10.14 -1.67
C ALA A 996 -45.30 10.78 -0.98
N PHE A 997 -46.40 10.04 -0.92
CA PHE A 997 -47.61 10.45 -0.19
C PHE A 997 -47.29 10.71 1.30
N SER A 998 -46.63 9.77 1.98
CA SER A 998 -46.25 9.90 3.39
C SER A 998 -45.32 11.08 3.62
N ALA A 999 -44.31 11.26 2.78
CA ALA A 999 -43.34 12.35 2.92
C ALA A 999 -44.02 13.72 2.84
N ALA A 1000 -44.82 13.97 1.79
CA ALA A 1000 -45.48 15.26 1.60
C ALA A 1000 -46.59 15.52 2.64
N ALA A 1001 -47.41 14.51 2.95
CA ALA A 1001 -48.46 14.63 3.95
C ALA A 1001 -47.89 14.95 5.35
N ASN A 1002 -46.78 14.30 5.74
CA ASN A 1002 -46.11 14.58 7.00
C ASN A 1002 -45.45 15.97 7.03
N LEU A 1003 -44.79 16.39 5.95
CA LEU A 1003 -44.16 17.71 5.86
C LEU A 1003 -45.17 18.85 6.01
N VAL A 1004 -46.29 18.79 5.29
CA VAL A 1004 -47.36 19.80 5.39
C VAL A 1004 -47.97 19.82 6.79
N THR A 1005 -48.22 18.63 7.37
CA THR A 1005 -48.76 18.52 8.73
C THR A 1005 -47.79 19.06 9.79
N LEU A 1006 -46.48 18.88 9.62
CA LEU A 1006 -45.46 19.38 10.56
C LEU A 1006 -45.19 20.88 10.39
N ALA A 1007 -45.19 21.40 9.17
CA ALA A 1007 -45.07 22.83 8.90
C ALA A 1007 -46.22 23.62 9.54
N SER A 1008 -47.44 23.08 9.47
CA SER A 1008 -48.64 23.62 10.13
C SER A 1008 -48.51 23.71 11.65
N ARG A 1009 -47.70 22.85 12.28
CA ARG A 1009 -47.49 22.84 13.74
C ARG A 1009 -46.39 23.80 14.21
N ARG A 1010 -45.57 24.33 13.28
CA ARG A 1010 -44.39 25.17 13.59
C ARG A 1010 -44.59 26.66 13.31
N ALA A 1011 -45.72 27.08 12.74
CA ALA A 1011 -46.01 28.50 12.54
C ALA A 1011 -46.08 29.22 13.91
N PRO A 1012 -45.21 30.22 14.18
CA PRO A 1012 -45.30 31.00 15.40
C PRO A 1012 -46.56 31.88 15.34
N ALA A 1013 -47.27 31.98 16.46
CA ALA A 1013 -48.32 32.98 16.63
C ALA A 1013 -47.65 34.37 16.71
N THR A 1014 -47.46 35.03 15.56
CA THR A 1014 -47.01 36.42 15.49
C THR A 1014 -48.12 37.28 14.87
N GLU A 1015 -48.60 38.20 15.71
CA GLU A 1015 -49.48 39.36 15.51
C GLU A 1015 -50.93 39.16 15.01
N PRO A 1016 -51.91 39.89 15.58
CA PRO A 1016 -53.30 39.90 15.14
C PRO A 1016 -53.42 40.75 13.86
N SER A 1017 -53.21 40.11 12.72
CA SER A 1017 -53.69 40.59 11.43
C SER A 1017 -55.07 39.96 11.18
N ASP A 1018 -56.05 40.76 10.79
CA ASP A 1018 -57.46 40.37 10.52
C ASP A 1018 -57.63 39.36 9.35
N ALA A 1019 -56.54 38.81 8.82
CA ALA A 1019 -56.57 37.63 7.97
C ALA A 1019 -56.04 36.43 8.77
N VAL A 1020 -56.94 35.68 9.39
CA VAL A 1020 -56.65 34.37 10.02
C VAL A 1020 -55.88 33.50 9.02
N PRO A 1021 -54.60 33.14 9.26
CA PRO A 1021 -53.97 32.07 8.51
C PRO A 1021 -54.67 30.79 8.96
N THR A 1022 -55.63 30.31 8.17
CA THR A 1022 -56.32 29.05 8.47
C THR A 1022 -55.28 27.95 8.54
N ALA A 1023 -55.11 27.36 9.73
CA ALA A 1023 -54.28 26.18 9.90
C ALA A 1023 -54.68 25.15 8.82
N PRO A 1024 -53.74 24.58 8.05
CA PRO A 1024 -54.05 23.62 7.00
C PRO A 1024 -54.93 22.51 7.57
N THR A 1025 -56.10 22.32 6.96
CA THR A 1025 -57.01 21.26 7.36
C THR A 1025 -56.38 19.90 7.05
N PRO A 1026 -56.80 18.80 7.69
CA PRO A 1026 -56.35 17.44 7.33
C PRO A 1026 -56.56 17.10 5.85
N ILE A 1027 -57.42 17.84 5.14
CA ILE A 1027 -57.62 17.76 3.69
C ILE A 1027 -56.42 18.32 2.92
N THR A 1028 -55.79 19.40 3.38
CA THR A 1028 -54.62 20.00 2.72
C THR A 1028 -53.41 19.07 2.73
N ALA A 1029 -53.17 18.37 3.84
CA ALA A 1029 -52.11 17.35 3.93
C ALA A 1029 -52.39 16.14 3.03
N LEU A 1030 -53.66 15.74 2.90
CA LEU A 1030 -54.09 14.68 1.99
C LEU A 1030 -53.85 15.07 0.52
N ILE A 1031 -54.26 16.28 0.12
CA ILE A 1031 -54.05 16.79 -1.25
C ILE A 1031 -52.56 16.87 -1.56
N ALA A 1032 -51.74 17.40 -0.65
CA ALA A 1032 -50.29 17.46 -0.84
C ALA A 1032 -49.67 16.07 -1.02
N GLY A 1033 -50.11 15.08 -0.23
CA GLY A 1033 -49.70 13.69 -0.40
C GLY A 1033 -50.11 13.11 -1.75
N LEU A 1034 -51.36 13.33 -2.19
CA LEU A 1034 -51.86 12.85 -3.48
C LEU A 1034 -51.12 13.49 -4.66
N LEU A 1035 -50.89 14.80 -4.61
CA LEU A 1035 -50.11 15.52 -5.61
C LEU A 1035 -48.67 15.01 -5.66
N ALA A 1036 -48.03 14.77 -4.52
CA ALA A 1036 -46.68 14.22 -4.49
C ALA A 1036 -46.62 12.83 -5.13
N ALA A 1037 -47.59 11.94 -4.83
CA ALA A 1037 -47.67 10.64 -5.48
C ALA A 1037 -47.91 10.75 -7.00
N LEU A 1038 -48.79 11.66 -7.43
CA LEU A 1038 -49.05 11.96 -8.85
C LEU A 1038 -47.78 12.47 -9.56
N PHE A 1039 -47.10 13.46 -8.97
CA PHE A 1039 -45.89 14.03 -9.56
C PHE A 1039 -44.76 13.01 -9.66
N VAL A 1040 -44.52 12.22 -8.60
CA VAL A 1040 -43.41 11.27 -8.56
C VAL A 1040 -43.67 10.05 -9.45
N VAL A 1041 -44.88 9.47 -9.40
CA VAL A 1041 -45.14 8.17 -10.02
C VAL A 1041 -45.75 8.29 -11.42
N LEU A 1042 -46.57 9.30 -11.70
CA LEU A 1042 -47.20 9.45 -13.01
C LEU A 1042 -46.46 10.47 -13.86
N LEU A 1043 -46.38 11.73 -13.42
CA LEU A 1043 -45.80 12.81 -14.24
C LEU A 1043 -44.28 12.66 -14.41
N GLY A 1044 -43.57 12.20 -13.39
CA GLY A 1044 -42.13 11.95 -13.45
C GLY A 1044 -41.70 10.86 -14.42
N ASN A 1045 -42.63 10.01 -14.90
CA ASN A 1045 -42.37 8.97 -15.89
C ASN A 1045 -42.86 9.33 -17.31
N LEU A 1046 -43.35 10.57 -17.52
CA LEU A 1046 -43.75 11.08 -18.85
C LEU A 1046 -42.60 11.77 -19.61
N GLY A 1047 -41.39 11.78 -19.05
CA GLY A 1047 -40.20 12.44 -19.59
C GLY A 1047 -39.29 11.52 -20.39
#